data_AF-A0AAD7FU35-F1
#
_entry.id   AF-A0AAD7FU35-F1
#
_cell.length_a   1.000
_cell.length_b   1.000
_cell.length_c   1.000
_cell.angle_alpha   90.00
_cell.angle_beta   90.00
_cell.angle_gamma   90.00
#
_symmetry.space_group_name_H-M   'P 1'
#
loop_
_entity.id
_entity.type
_entity.pdbx_description
1 polymer ?
#
loop_
_entity_poly.entity_id
_entity_poly.type
_entity_poly.pdbx_seq_one_letter_code
_entity_poly.pdbx_strand_id
1 'polypeptide(L)'
;MPKKKRSQATAGGALPTVAQLLATARSENDPHKLVGDISGLLDVSDVSTAQGLKECHRGFAIVCSKIDQLYMQTREDRWDRASADRLAAFILFTCGRIAQDVVLCKRIFEETRFLERSMVLLSSTSDLFVGEIVIKTLDDVTSHDNTAILSKAICVVPTVLDYAEAHRTQLRVECLEKVVFILLGSTLDVYTEANPNPELAALASIPRVVGLSLQVLGLPDSTSQLHRSFTSFCSMTAKHLGTIFLSKPDLINFLVAGTRSADYHTRCFAQSSLVQIYSETAWRDWKAGRGHLQQLNLGSQSFLAEGAQALIEFLNLVQRFDGSSGSQIGHALADFMQENPGVARRMSEAFIGRIPLCETALRRDGSTRAVIAADILRFELLLSRDEADHEACAFARSCMERHPSVAYFYHAMNTFPDILAAGPSAAFFAEKGLRCRPISNTIRRDLLALIATFLHSTVTTMLNHVPNADRLRKALDLVEKGLSRSSAFLDITPLDHPRAAEMSAIFALFNIMSKGDILTSKELESLQARFSLACEIARNNVVFRLPKECSALELIFAHMPTAWGRWGPIMSRTDSTEPRWRFGNRETRVSVVDLEPVTLAADPNDDHFLLWLENLYMATPDVQNAEILGTPDTARRHGEAGLYHCSACNSPNAALKRCSGCQRARYCNNSCQKSHWKTHRQVCKAK
;
A
#
# COMPACT_ATOMS: atom_id res chain seq x y z
N MET A 1 -33.84 -43.25 -25.21
CA MET A 1 -34.52 -42.05 -24.66
C MET A 1 -33.88 -40.80 -25.24
N PRO A 2 -34.67 -39.76 -25.55
CA PRO A 2 -34.55 -39.05 -26.82
C PRO A 2 -33.49 -37.94 -26.81
N LYS A 3 -32.82 -37.82 -27.95
CA LYS A 3 -31.99 -36.67 -28.36
C LYS A 3 -32.80 -35.39 -28.13
N LYS A 4 -32.41 -34.59 -27.13
CA LYS A 4 -33.01 -33.28 -26.90
C LYS A 4 -32.73 -32.39 -28.11
N LYS A 5 -33.83 -31.92 -28.67
CA LYS A 5 -33.96 -31.09 -29.86
C LYS A 5 -32.97 -29.92 -29.84
N ARG A 6 -32.26 -29.78 -30.95
CA ARG A 6 -31.61 -28.55 -31.40
C ARG A 6 -32.69 -27.45 -31.36
N SER A 7 -32.57 -26.49 -30.43
CA SER A 7 -33.38 -25.29 -30.48
C SER A 7 -32.92 -24.49 -31.69
N GLN A 8 -33.61 -24.68 -32.81
CA GLN A 8 -33.60 -23.77 -33.94
C GLN A 8 -34.12 -22.42 -33.46
N ALA A 9 -33.22 -21.52 -33.11
CA ALA A 9 -33.47 -20.09 -33.20
C ALA A 9 -33.07 -19.68 -34.62
N THR A 10 -34.08 -19.47 -35.47
CA THR A 10 -34.10 -18.56 -36.62
C THR A 10 -32.81 -18.45 -37.45
N ALA A 11 -32.53 -19.45 -38.29
CA ALA A 11 -31.70 -19.28 -39.49
C ALA A 11 -32.64 -19.03 -40.67
N GLY A 12 -32.75 -17.77 -41.13
CA GLY A 12 -33.61 -17.40 -42.25
C GLY A 12 -33.91 -15.91 -42.48
N GLY A 13 -33.36 -15.00 -41.67
CA GLY A 13 -33.41 -13.55 -41.96
C GLY A 13 -32.13 -13.11 -42.68
N ALA A 14 -32.24 -12.29 -43.73
CA ALA A 14 -31.07 -11.61 -44.29
C ALA A 14 -30.41 -10.75 -43.19
N LEU A 15 -29.07 -10.78 -43.10
CA LEU A 15 -28.35 -9.91 -42.17
C LEU A 15 -28.71 -8.44 -42.43
N PRO A 16 -28.89 -7.62 -41.38
CA PRO A 16 -29.29 -6.24 -41.55
C PRO A 16 -28.17 -5.44 -42.24
N THR A 17 -28.55 -4.65 -43.24
CA THR A 17 -27.65 -3.67 -43.87
C THR A 17 -27.29 -2.55 -42.91
N VAL A 18 -26.20 -1.83 -43.16
CA VAL A 18 -25.81 -0.65 -42.37
C VAL A 18 -26.92 0.39 -42.29
N ALA A 19 -27.67 0.60 -43.38
CA ALA A 19 -28.82 1.49 -43.39
C ALA A 19 -29.92 1.07 -42.41
N GLN A 20 -30.17 -0.24 -42.30
CA GLN A 20 -31.14 -0.79 -41.35
C GLN A 20 -30.63 -0.66 -39.91
N LEU A 21 -29.33 -0.90 -39.67
CA LEU A 21 -28.73 -0.71 -38.36
C LEU A 21 -28.76 0.75 -37.89
N LEU A 22 -28.51 1.71 -38.80
CA LEU A 22 -28.62 3.13 -38.50
C LEU A 22 -30.05 3.51 -38.09
N ALA A 23 -31.06 2.98 -38.78
CA ALA A 23 -32.46 3.21 -38.43
C ALA A 23 -32.81 2.65 -37.04
N THR A 24 -32.34 1.45 -36.72
CA THR A 24 -32.54 0.84 -35.39
C THR A 24 -31.80 1.63 -34.30
N ALA A 25 -30.52 1.96 -34.53
CA ALA A 25 -29.67 2.67 -33.58
C ALA A 25 -30.23 4.04 -33.18
N ARG A 26 -30.96 4.71 -34.08
CA ARG A 26 -31.59 6.01 -33.81
C ARG A 26 -32.56 5.99 -32.62
N SER A 27 -33.29 4.89 -32.42
CA SER A 27 -34.33 4.78 -31.40
C SER A 27 -34.01 3.79 -30.28
N GLU A 28 -32.97 3.00 -30.45
CA GLU A 28 -32.58 1.99 -29.48
C GLU A 28 -31.74 2.59 -28.35
N ASN A 29 -32.14 2.29 -27.11
CA ASN A 29 -31.47 2.75 -25.89
C ASN A 29 -30.88 1.60 -25.07
N ASP A 30 -31.05 0.35 -25.51
CA ASP A 30 -30.37 -0.81 -24.92
C ASP A 30 -29.10 -1.16 -25.74
N PRO A 31 -27.89 -0.95 -25.19
CA PRO A 31 -26.63 -1.24 -25.88
C PRO A 31 -26.48 -2.71 -26.28
N HIS A 32 -27.19 -3.64 -25.64
CA HIS A 32 -27.06 -5.08 -25.88
C HIS A 32 -27.81 -5.58 -27.11
N LYS A 33 -28.88 -4.90 -27.53
CA LYS A 33 -29.75 -5.41 -28.60
C LYS A 33 -29.09 -5.50 -29.96
N LEU A 34 -28.19 -4.57 -30.29
CA LEU A 34 -27.48 -4.56 -31.57
C LEU A 34 -26.21 -5.42 -31.56
N VAL A 35 -25.77 -5.93 -30.41
CA VAL A 35 -24.55 -6.74 -30.32
C VAL A 35 -24.66 -8.01 -31.17
N GLY A 36 -25.82 -8.67 -31.17
CA GLY A 36 -26.04 -9.87 -31.99
C GLY A 36 -26.01 -9.59 -33.49
N ASP A 37 -26.66 -8.51 -33.94
CA ASP A 37 -26.69 -8.12 -35.34
C ASP A 37 -25.31 -7.68 -35.85
N ILE A 38 -24.58 -6.89 -35.04
CA ILE A 38 -23.19 -6.49 -35.33
C ILE A 38 -22.30 -7.73 -35.37
N SER A 39 -22.44 -8.67 -34.43
CA SER A 39 -21.69 -9.93 -34.43
C SER A 39 -21.92 -10.73 -35.71
N GLY A 40 -23.16 -10.77 -36.20
CA GLY A 40 -23.51 -11.39 -37.48
C GLY A 40 -22.77 -10.77 -38.67
N LEU A 41 -22.64 -9.44 -38.73
CA LEU A 41 -21.85 -8.75 -39.75
C LEU A 41 -20.34 -9.03 -39.63
N LEU A 42 -19.86 -9.37 -38.44
CA LEU A 42 -18.48 -9.79 -38.18
C LEU A 42 -18.22 -11.27 -38.55
N ASP A 43 -19.21 -12.00 -39.08
CA ASP A 43 -19.21 -13.46 -39.33
C ASP A 43 -18.90 -14.29 -38.08
N VAL A 44 -19.36 -13.84 -36.91
CA VAL A 44 -19.25 -14.59 -35.66
C VAL A 44 -20.60 -14.73 -34.98
N SER A 45 -20.74 -15.78 -34.18
CA SER A 45 -21.83 -15.88 -33.21
C SER A 45 -21.77 -14.70 -32.25
N ASP A 46 -22.89 -14.36 -31.61
CA ASP A 46 -22.97 -13.28 -30.62
C ASP A 46 -21.76 -13.28 -29.67
N VAL A 47 -20.99 -12.19 -29.71
CA VAL A 47 -19.76 -12.01 -28.93
C VAL A 47 -20.00 -11.96 -27.42
N SER A 48 -21.26 -11.80 -26.99
CA SER A 48 -21.66 -11.95 -25.59
C SER A 48 -21.61 -13.42 -25.13
N THR A 49 -21.45 -14.38 -26.05
CA THR A 49 -21.39 -15.81 -25.74
C THR A 49 -19.94 -16.33 -25.79
N ALA A 50 -19.66 -17.36 -24.99
CA ALA A 50 -18.37 -18.05 -25.03
C ALA A 50 -18.04 -18.67 -26.41
N GLN A 51 -19.05 -18.95 -27.24
CA GLN A 51 -18.84 -19.45 -28.60
C GLN A 51 -18.39 -18.33 -29.54
N GLY A 52 -19.05 -17.16 -29.50
CA GLY A 52 -18.65 -15.99 -30.28
C GLY A 52 -17.22 -15.56 -29.98
N LEU A 53 -16.84 -15.49 -28.70
CA LEU A 53 -15.46 -15.17 -28.30
C LEU A 53 -14.43 -16.19 -28.82
N LYS A 54 -14.75 -17.48 -28.86
CA LYS A 54 -13.87 -18.50 -29.46
C LYS A 54 -13.76 -18.39 -30.98
N GLU A 55 -14.79 -17.88 -31.64
CA GLU A 55 -14.76 -17.59 -33.09
C GLU A 55 -13.89 -16.36 -33.35
N CYS A 56 -14.01 -15.31 -32.53
CA CYS A 56 -13.11 -14.17 -32.55
C CYS A 56 -11.64 -14.60 -32.37
N HIS A 57 -11.33 -15.49 -31.41
CA HIS A 57 -9.96 -16.03 -31.25
C HIS A 57 -9.42 -16.71 -32.51
N ARG A 58 -10.25 -17.47 -33.24
CA ARG A 58 -9.85 -18.22 -34.44
C ARG A 58 -9.62 -17.32 -35.66
N GLY A 59 -10.37 -16.23 -35.78
CA GLY A 59 -10.41 -15.38 -36.98
C GLY A 59 -10.20 -13.90 -36.72
N PHE A 60 -9.53 -13.50 -35.64
CA PHE A 60 -9.53 -12.11 -35.17
C PHE A 60 -9.06 -11.09 -36.21
N ALA A 61 -8.10 -11.41 -37.08
CA ALA A 61 -7.65 -10.48 -38.12
C ALA A 61 -8.78 -10.08 -39.08
N ILE A 62 -9.66 -11.05 -39.42
CA ILE A 62 -10.85 -10.81 -40.23
C ILE A 62 -11.86 -9.99 -39.45
N VAL A 63 -12.11 -10.36 -38.19
CA VAL A 63 -13.02 -9.62 -37.29
C VAL A 63 -12.57 -8.16 -37.14
N CYS A 64 -11.28 -7.92 -36.92
CA CYS A 64 -10.66 -6.59 -36.82
C CYS A 64 -10.89 -5.77 -38.10
N SER A 65 -10.58 -6.34 -39.27
CA SER A 65 -10.80 -5.66 -40.55
C SER A 65 -12.26 -5.31 -40.77
N LYS A 66 -13.19 -6.18 -40.37
CA LYS A 66 -14.63 -5.93 -40.47
C LYS A 66 -15.13 -4.87 -39.49
N ILE A 67 -14.62 -4.87 -38.25
CA ILE A 67 -14.88 -3.79 -37.28
C ILE A 67 -14.44 -2.44 -37.87
N ASP A 68 -13.26 -2.41 -38.49
CA ASP A 68 -12.74 -1.20 -39.13
C ASP A 68 -13.61 -0.73 -40.30
N GLN A 69 -14.00 -1.64 -41.20
CA GLN A 69 -14.87 -1.33 -42.31
C GLN A 69 -16.23 -0.82 -41.85
N LEU A 70 -16.85 -1.51 -40.89
CA LEU A 70 -18.16 -1.15 -40.36
C LEU A 70 -18.11 0.22 -39.67
N TYR A 71 -17.07 0.49 -38.88
CA TYR A 71 -16.86 1.80 -38.27
C TYR A 71 -16.68 2.89 -39.33
N MET A 72 -15.85 2.66 -40.35
CA MET A 72 -15.62 3.66 -41.41
C MET A 72 -16.89 3.96 -42.21
N GLN A 73 -17.74 2.97 -42.45
CA GLN A 73 -19.05 3.17 -43.08
C GLN A 73 -19.96 4.11 -42.29
N THR A 74 -19.90 4.09 -40.95
CA THR A 74 -20.64 5.07 -40.13
C THR A 74 -20.13 6.50 -40.30
N ARG A 75 -18.91 6.69 -40.82
CA ARG A 75 -18.29 8.02 -40.97
C ARG A 75 -18.50 8.65 -42.35
N GLU A 76 -19.10 7.93 -43.29
CA GLU A 76 -19.48 8.46 -44.61
C GLU A 76 -20.44 9.66 -44.47
N ASP A 77 -20.23 10.72 -45.25
CA ASP A 77 -20.98 11.98 -45.15
C ASP A 77 -22.45 11.88 -45.57
N ARG A 78 -22.85 10.75 -46.16
CA ARG A 78 -24.24 10.48 -46.58
C ARG A 78 -25.19 10.14 -45.43
N TRP A 79 -24.68 9.90 -44.22
CA TRP A 79 -25.49 9.49 -43.07
C TRP A 79 -25.79 10.66 -42.12
N ASP A 80 -26.96 10.61 -41.49
CA ASP A 80 -27.29 11.48 -40.36
C ASP A 80 -26.28 11.27 -39.21
N ARG A 81 -25.65 12.36 -38.75
CA ARG A 81 -24.59 12.30 -37.74
C ARG A 81 -25.09 11.71 -36.41
N ALA A 82 -26.32 12.01 -35.99
CA ALA A 82 -26.85 11.49 -34.73
C ALA A 82 -27.00 9.95 -34.76
N SER A 83 -27.59 9.41 -35.82
CA SER A 83 -27.75 7.96 -36.00
C SER A 83 -26.41 7.26 -36.23
N ALA A 84 -25.50 7.91 -36.97
CA ALA A 84 -24.15 7.43 -37.22
C ALA A 84 -23.31 7.33 -35.94
N ASP A 85 -23.36 8.34 -35.07
CA ASP A 85 -22.64 8.36 -33.79
C ASP A 85 -23.16 7.28 -32.84
N ARG A 86 -24.49 7.08 -32.80
CA ARG A 86 -25.08 5.96 -32.05
C ARG A 86 -24.60 4.62 -32.56
N LEU A 87 -24.66 4.37 -33.87
CA LEU A 87 -24.17 3.11 -34.43
C LEU A 87 -22.67 2.90 -34.18
N ALA A 88 -21.86 3.96 -34.29
CA ALA A 88 -20.45 3.91 -33.94
C ALA A 88 -20.23 3.54 -32.46
N ALA A 89 -21.06 4.07 -31.55
CA ALA A 89 -21.04 3.71 -30.13
C ALA A 89 -21.39 2.23 -29.91
N PHE A 90 -22.40 1.69 -30.60
CA PHE A 90 -22.74 0.26 -30.53
C PHE A 90 -21.62 -0.65 -31.07
N ILE A 91 -20.90 -0.22 -32.11
CA ILE A 91 -19.73 -0.94 -32.62
C ILE A 91 -18.62 -0.95 -31.57
N LEU A 92 -18.30 0.20 -30.97
CA LEU A 92 -17.31 0.27 -29.88
C LEU A 92 -17.75 -0.56 -28.67
N PHE A 93 -19.03 -0.53 -28.31
CA PHE A 93 -19.59 -1.37 -27.25
C PHE A 93 -19.39 -2.86 -27.55
N THR A 94 -19.60 -3.28 -28.80
CA THR A 94 -19.32 -4.65 -29.26
C THR A 94 -17.84 -5.00 -29.11
N CYS A 95 -16.92 -4.07 -29.41
CA CYS A 95 -15.49 -4.24 -29.11
C CYS A 95 -15.23 -4.41 -27.60
N GLY A 96 -15.93 -3.65 -26.74
CA GLY A 96 -15.87 -3.81 -25.29
C GLY A 96 -16.32 -5.19 -24.82
N ARG A 97 -17.36 -5.76 -25.44
CA ARG A 97 -17.80 -7.16 -25.18
C ARG A 97 -16.74 -8.18 -25.57
N ILE A 98 -16.09 -7.98 -26.72
CA ILE A 98 -14.95 -8.81 -27.16
C ILE A 98 -13.79 -8.70 -26.16
N ALA A 99 -13.54 -7.48 -25.66
CA ALA A 99 -12.48 -7.17 -24.72
C ALA A 99 -12.69 -7.73 -23.29
N GLN A 100 -13.85 -8.30 -22.97
CA GLN A 100 -14.02 -9.04 -21.70
C GLN A 100 -13.09 -10.25 -21.58
N ASP A 101 -12.61 -10.78 -22.71
CA ASP A 101 -11.51 -11.74 -22.75
C ASP A 101 -10.17 -10.99 -22.76
N VAL A 102 -9.33 -11.20 -21.74
CA VAL A 102 -8.07 -10.44 -21.55
C VAL A 102 -7.13 -10.53 -22.75
N VAL A 103 -7.12 -11.66 -23.47
CA VAL A 103 -6.26 -11.81 -24.66
C VAL A 103 -6.84 -11.04 -25.83
N LEU A 104 -8.15 -11.10 -26.06
CA LEU A 104 -8.79 -10.32 -27.11
C LEU A 104 -8.77 -8.82 -26.79
N CYS A 105 -8.86 -8.43 -25.52
CA CYS A 105 -8.70 -7.06 -25.05
C CYS A 105 -7.39 -6.45 -25.55
N LYS A 106 -6.27 -7.14 -25.29
CA LYS A 106 -4.94 -6.71 -25.77
C LYS A 106 -4.94 -6.50 -27.28
N ARG A 107 -5.52 -7.43 -28.04
CA ARG A 107 -5.56 -7.36 -29.49
C ARG A 107 -6.48 -6.25 -30.00
N ILE A 108 -7.62 -6.00 -29.36
CA ILE A 108 -8.48 -4.85 -29.67
C ILE A 108 -7.67 -3.56 -29.49
N PHE A 109 -6.92 -3.41 -28.41
CA PHE A 109 -6.09 -2.22 -28.20
C PHE A 109 -4.95 -2.04 -29.20
N GLU A 110 -4.31 -3.13 -29.63
CA GLU A 110 -3.13 -3.08 -30.48
C GLU A 110 -3.49 -3.05 -31.98
N GLU A 111 -4.53 -3.78 -32.38
CA GLU A 111 -4.87 -4.02 -33.78
C GLU A 111 -6.07 -3.18 -34.24
N THR A 112 -6.99 -2.78 -33.34
CA THR A 112 -8.09 -1.87 -33.69
C THR A 112 -7.78 -0.45 -33.21
N ARG A 113 -8.11 0.57 -34.00
CA ARG A 113 -8.00 2.00 -33.60
C ARG A 113 -9.02 2.39 -32.52
N PHE A 114 -9.32 1.49 -31.58
CA PHE A 114 -10.38 1.60 -30.60
C PHE A 114 -10.25 2.85 -29.73
N LEU A 115 -9.06 3.13 -29.18
CA LEU A 115 -8.83 4.31 -28.34
C LEU A 115 -9.05 5.61 -29.12
N GLU A 116 -8.43 5.73 -30.30
CA GLU A 116 -8.56 6.89 -31.19
C GLU A 116 -10.04 7.16 -31.51
N ARG A 117 -10.78 6.11 -31.89
CA ARG A 117 -12.21 6.21 -32.22
C ARG A 117 -13.06 6.58 -31.03
N SER A 118 -12.77 6.04 -29.85
CA SER A 118 -13.47 6.37 -28.60
C SER A 118 -13.27 7.82 -28.22
N MET A 119 -12.03 8.33 -28.33
CA MET A 119 -11.71 9.73 -28.03
C MET A 119 -12.34 10.69 -29.05
N VAL A 120 -12.30 10.37 -30.34
CA VAL A 120 -12.96 11.18 -31.39
C VAL A 120 -14.47 11.23 -31.15
N LEU A 121 -15.10 10.11 -30.77
CA LEU A 121 -16.53 10.09 -30.53
C LEU A 121 -16.92 10.86 -29.26
N LEU A 122 -16.15 10.74 -28.18
CA LEU A 122 -16.38 11.51 -26.95
C LEU A 122 -16.18 13.02 -27.15
N SER A 123 -15.19 13.43 -27.94
CA SER A 123 -14.89 14.87 -28.14
C SER A 123 -15.88 15.58 -29.07
N SER A 124 -16.59 14.85 -29.92
CA SER A 124 -17.50 15.40 -30.93
C SER A 124 -18.98 15.19 -30.62
N THR A 125 -19.33 14.25 -29.73
CA THR A 125 -20.73 13.93 -29.45
C THR A 125 -21.38 14.94 -28.49
N SER A 126 -22.63 15.30 -28.79
CA SER A 126 -23.54 16.00 -27.86
C SER A 126 -24.63 15.09 -27.32
N ASP A 127 -24.69 13.82 -27.79
CA ASP A 127 -25.66 12.85 -27.32
C ASP A 127 -25.11 12.15 -26.06
N LEU A 128 -25.75 12.42 -24.93
CA LEU A 128 -25.39 11.81 -23.64
C LEU A 128 -25.41 10.29 -23.69
N PHE A 129 -26.33 9.68 -24.44
CA PHE A 129 -26.40 8.23 -24.57
C PHE A 129 -25.14 7.64 -25.24
N VAL A 130 -24.67 8.31 -26.30
CA VAL A 130 -23.43 7.94 -27.00
C VAL A 130 -22.25 8.03 -26.03
N GLY A 131 -22.14 9.15 -25.31
CA GLY A 131 -21.06 9.32 -24.34
C GLY A 131 -21.08 8.31 -23.20
N GLU A 132 -22.26 8.02 -22.62
CA GLU A 132 -22.39 6.99 -21.57
C GLU A 132 -21.99 5.59 -22.05
N ILE A 133 -22.34 5.22 -23.29
CA ILE A 133 -21.91 3.95 -23.89
C ILE A 133 -20.39 3.92 -24.05
N VAL A 134 -19.78 4.99 -24.57
CA VAL A 134 -18.33 5.01 -24.77
C VAL A 134 -17.59 4.98 -23.43
N ILE A 135 -18.05 5.73 -22.43
CA ILE A 135 -17.50 5.67 -21.06
C ILE A 135 -17.64 4.27 -20.47
N LYS A 136 -18.82 3.63 -20.57
CA LYS A 136 -18.99 2.24 -20.11
C LYS A 136 -18.02 1.29 -20.81
N THR A 137 -17.85 1.45 -22.11
CA THR A 137 -16.95 0.62 -22.91
C THR A 137 -15.50 0.84 -22.48
N LEU A 138 -15.07 2.08 -22.28
CA LEU A 138 -13.74 2.40 -21.79
C LEU A 138 -13.50 1.85 -20.37
N ASP A 139 -14.47 1.94 -19.47
CA ASP A 139 -14.40 1.36 -18.12
C ASP A 139 -14.22 -0.16 -18.19
N ASP A 140 -15.09 -0.86 -18.94
CA ASP A 140 -15.01 -2.31 -19.12
C ASP A 140 -13.63 -2.73 -19.64
N VAL A 141 -13.08 -1.95 -20.58
CA VAL A 141 -11.84 -2.25 -21.29
C VAL A 141 -10.58 -1.88 -20.47
N THR A 142 -10.60 -0.76 -19.74
CA THR A 142 -9.48 -0.26 -18.91
C THR A 142 -9.43 -0.89 -17.52
N SER A 143 -10.54 -1.48 -17.05
CA SER A 143 -10.60 -2.20 -15.78
C SER A 143 -9.84 -3.53 -15.76
N HIS A 144 -9.41 -4.03 -16.93
CA HIS A 144 -8.61 -5.24 -17.02
C HIS A 144 -7.15 -5.00 -16.61
N ASP A 145 -6.65 -5.82 -15.67
CA ASP A 145 -5.26 -5.80 -15.19
C ASP A 145 -4.28 -6.27 -16.27
N ASN A 146 -4.00 -5.37 -17.22
CA ASN A 146 -3.09 -5.58 -18.33
C ASN A 146 -2.20 -4.34 -18.45
N THR A 147 -1.01 -4.43 -17.88
CA THR A 147 0.01 -3.37 -17.85
C THR A 147 0.34 -2.79 -19.23
N ALA A 148 0.19 -3.56 -20.31
CA ALA A 148 0.39 -3.07 -21.68
C ALA A 148 -0.71 -2.10 -22.15
N ILE A 149 -1.91 -2.22 -21.58
CA ILE A 149 -3.06 -1.34 -21.85
C ILE A 149 -2.94 -0.05 -21.03
N LEU A 150 -2.54 -0.18 -19.76
CA LEU A 150 -2.48 0.94 -18.81
C LEU A 150 -1.48 2.03 -19.23
N SER A 151 -0.33 1.65 -19.82
CA SER A 151 0.65 2.62 -20.35
C SER A 151 0.12 3.49 -21.52
N LYS A 152 -0.90 3.00 -22.26
CA LYS A 152 -1.59 3.77 -23.32
C LYS A 152 -2.88 4.41 -22.83
N ALA A 153 -3.45 3.93 -21.73
CA ALA A 153 -4.70 4.44 -21.16
C ALA A 153 -4.56 5.89 -20.67
N ILE A 154 -3.36 6.31 -20.26
CA ILE A 154 -3.09 7.72 -19.90
C ILE A 154 -3.50 8.72 -21.00
N CYS A 155 -3.44 8.32 -22.27
CA CYS A 155 -3.87 9.16 -23.39
C CYS A 155 -5.37 9.47 -23.40
N VAL A 156 -6.21 8.67 -22.72
CA VAL A 156 -7.66 8.92 -22.64
C VAL A 156 -8.00 10.00 -21.62
N VAL A 157 -7.12 10.26 -20.66
CA VAL A 157 -7.38 11.12 -19.50
C VAL A 157 -7.83 12.53 -19.89
N PRO A 158 -7.16 13.26 -20.82
CA PRO A 158 -7.58 14.60 -21.20
C PRO A 158 -9.00 14.62 -21.78
N THR A 159 -9.29 13.73 -22.73
CA THR A 159 -10.60 13.67 -23.42
C THR A 159 -11.73 13.30 -22.45
N VAL A 160 -11.49 12.32 -21.57
CA VAL A 160 -12.48 11.87 -20.57
C VAL A 160 -12.73 12.97 -19.52
N LEU A 161 -11.69 13.69 -19.08
CA LEU A 161 -11.84 14.83 -18.18
C LEU A 161 -12.66 15.94 -18.84
N ASP A 162 -12.30 16.36 -20.05
CA ASP A 162 -12.99 17.44 -20.76
C ASP A 162 -14.47 17.10 -20.99
N TYR A 163 -14.76 15.86 -21.39
CA TYR A 163 -16.14 15.38 -21.56
C TYR A 163 -16.93 15.39 -20.25
N ALA A 164 -16.34 14.86 -19.17
CA ALA A 164 -17.01 14.76 -17.88
C ALA A 164 -17.23 16.13 -17.22
N GLU A 165 -16.28 17.06 -17.36
CA GLU A 165 -16.43 18.43 -16.86
C GLU A 165 -17.52 19.19 -17.63
N ALA A 166 -17.60 19.01 -18.96
CA ALA A 166 -18.62 19.64 -19.80
C ALA A 166 -20.06 19.13 -19.53
N HIS A 167 -20.21 17.84 -19.21
CA HIS A 167 -21.53 17.19 -19.06
C HIS A 167 -21.86 16.80 -17.62
N ARG A 168 -21.09 17.29 -16.64
CA ARG A 168 -21.13 16.85 -15.23
C ARG A 168 -22.53 16.82 -14.62
N THR A 169 -23.34 17.85 -14.87
CA THR A 169 -24.68 17.99 -14.27
C THR A 169 -25.76 17.17 -14.98
N GLN A 170 -25.45 16.64 -16.17
CA GLN A 170 -26.37 15.90 -17.02
C GLN A 170 -26.13 14.38 -16.93
N LEU A 171 -24.89 13.97 -16.70
CA LEU A 171 -24.52 12.56 -16.55
C LEU A 171 -25.07 11.96 -15.27
N ARG A 172 -25.48 10.68 -15.35
CA ARG A 172 -25.87 9.89 -14.17
C ARG A 172 -24.67 9.66 -13.26
N VAL A 173 -24.93 9.53 -11.95
CA VAL A 173 -23.89 9.26 -10.94
C VAL A 173 -23.09 8.01 -11.31
N GLU A 174 -23.76 6.92 -11.72
CA GLU A 174 -23.11 5.69 -12.17
C GLU A 174 -22.11 5.91 -13.33
N CYS A 175 -22.42 6.81 -14.27
CA CYS A 175 -21.51 7.14 -15.36
C CYS A 175 -20.33 7.97 -14.85
N LEU A 176 -20.58 8.91 -13.94
CA LEU A 176 -19.52 9.71 -13.30
C LEU A 176 -18.57 8.85 -12.47
N GLU A 177 -19.06 7.80 -11.80
CA GLU A 177 -18.18 6.86 -11.09
C GLU A 177 -17.25 6.12 -12.05
N LYS A 178 -17.77 5.65 -13.19
CA LYS A 178 -16.97 5.00 -14.24
C LYS A 178 -15.92 5.93 -14.81
N VAL A 179 -16.26 7.19 -15.04
CA VAL A 179 -15.29 8.23 -15.39
C VAL A 179 -14.16 8.24 -14.36
N VAL A 180 -14.49 8.31 -13.07
CA VAL A 180 -13.47 8.34 -12.01
C VAL A 180 -12.66 7.03 -12.01
N PHE A 181 -13.27 5.86 -12.13
CA PHE A 181 -12.53 4.59 -12.19
C PHE A 181 -11.53 4.55 -13.35
N ILE A 182 -11.93 4.99 -14.55
CA ILE A 182 -11.03 5.11 -15.71
C ILE A 182 -9.87 6.05 -15.39
N LEU A 183 -10.15 7.22 -14.81
CA LEU A 183 -9.13 8.23 -14.50
C LEU A 183 -8.14 7.73 -13.44
N LEU A 184 -8.62 7.11 -12.36
CA LEU A 184 -7.77 6.57 -11.31
C LEU A 184 -6.91 5.42 -11.84
N GLY A 185 -7.50 4.47 -12.57
CA GLY A 185 -6.78 3.34 -13.15
C GLY A 185 -5.72 3.78 -14.16
N SER A 186 -6.07 4.73 -15.04
CA SER A 186 -5.16 5.21 -16.09
C SER A 186 -4.01 6.06 -15.56
N THR A 187 -4.15 6.69 -14.39
CA THR A 187 -3.12 7.54 -13.79
C THR A 187 -2.30 6.86 -12.71
N LEU A 188 -2.81 5.78 -12.08
CA LEU A 188 -2.12 5.08 -11.01
C LEU A 188 -0.73 4.59 -11.44
N ASP A 189 -0.64 3.91 -12.59
CA ASP A 189 0.59 3.30 -13.09
C ASP A 189 1.71 4.32 -13.36
N VAL A 190 1.35 5.56 -13.71
CA VAL A 190 2.33 6.63 -13.92
C VAL A 190 3.10 6.94 -12.63
N TYR A 191 2.47 6.75 -11.47
CA TYR A 191 2.99 7.14 -10.16
C TYR A 191 3.32 5.97 -9.23
N THR A 192 3.13 4.72 -9.67
CA THR A 192 3.64 3.54 -8.95
C THR A 192 5.07 3.18 -9.34
N GLU A 193 5.57 3.70 -10.47
CA GLU A 193 6.97 3.55 -10.87
C GLU A 193 7.92 4.38 -9.99
N ALA A 194 9.13 3.87 -9.78
CA ALA A 194 10.12 4.52 -8.91
C ALA A 194 10.48 5.95 -9.35
N ASN A 195 10.42 6.23 -10.66
CA ASN A 195 10.65 7.53 -11.27
C ASN A 195 9.58 7.79 -12.35
N PRO A 196 8.48 8.50 -12.03
CA PRO A 196 7.42 8.83 -12.98
C PRO A 196 7.96 9.56 -14.22
N ASN A 197 7.54 9.15 -15.41
CA ASN A 197 7.88 9.86 -16.65
C ASN A 197 7.22 11.27 -16.65
N PRO A 198 7.98 12.37 -16.78
CA PRO A 198 7.44 13.73 -16.76
C PRO A 198 6.38 14.01 -17.84
N GLU A 199 6.52 13.43 -19.04
CA GLU A 199 5.55 13.62 -20.14
C GLU A 199 4.22 12.94 -19.83
N LEU A 200 4.26 11.72 -19.30
CA LEU A 200 3.05 10.99 -18.88
C LEU A 200 2.40 11.63 -17.65
N ALA A 201 3.21 12.14 -16.72
CA ALA A 201 2.74 12.90 -15.56
C ALA A 201 1.98 14.18 -15.95
N ALA A 202 2.41 14.86 -17.03
CA ALA A 202 1.70 16.03 -17.54
C ALA A 202 0.30 15.66 -18.09
N LEU A 203 0.20 14.54 -18.80
CA LEU A 203 -1.08 14.05 -19.33
C LEU A 203 -2.06 13.64 -18.21
N ALA A 204 -1.56 13.13 -17.09
CA ALA A 204 -2.38 12.70 -15.96
C ALA A 204 -3.27 13.82 -15.38
N SER A 205 -2.85 15.09 -15.51
CA SER A 205 -3.62 16.25 -15.02
C SER A 205 -4.16 16.04 -13.60
N ILE A 206 -3.33 15.49 -12.70
CA ILE A 206 -3.72 15.05 -11.34
C ILE A 206 -4.59 16.07 -10.58
N PRO A 207 -4.30 17.39 -10.58
CA PRO A 207 -5.15 18.35 -9.89
C PRO A 207 -6.62 18.38 -10.35
N ARG A 208 -6.88 18.09 -11.65
CA ARG A 208 -8.22 17.97 -12.24
C ARG A 208 -8.84 16.62 -11.87
N VAL A 209 -8.09 15.52 -12.01
CA VAL A 209 -8.55 14.17 -11.63
C VAL A 209 -9.00 14.11 -10.17
N VAL A 210 -8.17 14.62 -9.25
CA VAL A 210 -8.51 14.70 -7.81
C VAL A 210 -9.73 15.60 -7.60
N GLY A 211 -9.79 16.75 -8.27
CA GLY A 211 -10.92 17.69 -8.16
C GLY A 211 -12.24 17.05 -8.56
N LEU A 212 -12.29 16.45 -9.76
CA LEU A 212 -13.48 15.76 -10.26
C LEU A 212 -13.87 14.60 -9.34
N SER A 213 -12.89 13.80 -8.90
CA SER A 213 -13.13 12.65 -8.02
C SER A 213 -13.79 13.07 -6.70
N LEU A 214 -13.27 14.09 -6.02
CA LEU A 214 -13.88 14.62 -4.79
C LEU A 214 -15.29 15.14 -5.03
N GLN A 215 -15.52 15.80 -6.16
CA GLN A 215 -16.85 16.28 -6.47
C GLN A 215 -17.86 15.14 -6.76
N VAL A 216 -17.41 13.99 -7.31
CA VAL A 216 -18.26 12.80 -7.53
C VAL A 216 -18.48 12.05 -6.22
N LEU A 217 -17.44 11.89 -5.40
CA LEU A 217 -17.53 11.32 -4.04
C LEU A 217 -18.47 12.11 -3.12
N GLY A 218 -18.65 13.42 -3.39
CA GLY A 218 -19.56 14.29 -2.68
C GLY A 218 -21.05 14.05 -2.99
N LEU A 219 -21.37 13.27 -4.03
CA LEU A 219 -22.75 13.04 -4.46
C LEU A 219 -23.48 12.07 -3.51
N PRO A 220 -24.81 12.23 -3.30
CA PRO A 220 -25.56 11.39 -2.36
C PRO A 220 -25.47 9.89 -2.66
N ASP A 221 -25.47 9.54 -3.95
CA ASP A 221 -25.52 8.16 -4.46
C ASP A 221 -24.14 7.57 -4.77
N SER A 222 -23.05 8.20 -4.34
CA SER A 222 -21.70 7.66 -4.55
C SER A 222 -21.51 6.34 -3.80
N THR A 223 -20.89 5.36 -4.45
CA THR A 223 -20.71 4.00 -3.93
C THR A 223 -19.52 3.91 -2.97
N SER A 224 -19.61 2.99 -2.00
CA SER A 224 -18.48 2.59 -1.15
C SER A 224 -17.29 2.06 -1.95
N GLN A 225 -17.54 1.50 -3.14
CA GLN A 225 -16.48 1.06 -4.05
C GLN A 225 -15.65 2.25 -4.55
N LEU A 226 -16.30 3.34 -4.96
CA LEU A 226 -15.61 4.55 -5.41
C LEU A 226 -14.74 5.15 -4.30
N HIS A 227 -15.27 5.24 -3.08
CA HIS A 227 -14.53 5.72 -1.89
C HIS A 227 -13.27 4.89 -1.62
N ARG A 228 -13.38 3.56 -1.65
CA ARG A 228 -12.24 2.64 -1.48
C ARG A 228 -11.22 2.77 -2.61
N SER A 229 -11.66 2.83 -3.86
CA SER A 229 -10.75 3.01 -5.00
C SER A 229 -10.01 4.35 -4.95
N PHE A 230 -10.68 5.43 -4.57
CA PHE A 230 -10.05 6.74 -4.46
C PHE A 230 -9.07 6.83 -3.29
N THR A 231 -9.42 6.34 -2.11
CA THR A 231 -8.47 6.28 -0.98
C THR A 231 -7.26 5.39 -1.28
N SER A 232 -7.48 4.25 -1.95
CA SER A 232 -6.40 3.37 -2.40
C SER A 232 -5.46 4.08 -3.38
N PHE A 233 -6.01 4.76 -4.39
CA PHE A 233 -5.24 5.61 -5.29
C PHE A 233 -4.39 6.62 -4.50
N CYS A 234 -5.01 7.39 -3.59
CA CYS A 234 -4.29 8.35 -2.77
C CYS A 234 -3.14 7.71 -1.98
N SER A 235 -3.35 6.53 -1.39
CA SER A 235 -2.33 5.85 -0.60
C SER A 235 -1.14 5.43 -1.45
N MET A 236 -1.40 4.89 -2.63
CA MET A 236 -0.38 4.39 -3.55
C MET A 236 0.42 5.52 -4.19
N THR A 237 -0.19 6.70 -4.42
CA THR A 237 0.46 7.82 -5.11
C THR A 237 0.96 8.93 -4.18
N ALA A 238 0.58 8.94 -2.90
CA ALA A 238 0.85 10.03 -1.94
C ALA A 238 2.34 10.38 -1.81
N LYS A 239 3.23 9.37 -1.90
CA LYS A 239 4.68 9.57 -1.85
C LYS A 239 5.17 10.53 -2.95
N HIS A 240 4.59 10.44 -4.14
CA HIS A 240 4.98 11.23 -5.31
C HIS A 240 4.12 12.49 -5.49
N LEU A 241 2.87 12.47 -4.99
CA LEU A 241 1.89 13.54 -5.17
C LEU A 241 1.70 14.43 -3.93
N GLY A 242 2.57 14.31 -2.93
CA GLY A 242 2.40 14.97 -1.62
C GLY A 242 2.19 16.49 -1.70
N THR A 243 2.96 17.20 -2.53
CA THR A 243 2.82 18.65 -2.72
C THR A 243 1.47 19.03 -3.36
N ILE A 244 1.01 18.26 -4.35
CA ILE A 244 -0.29 18.45 -4.99
C ILE A 244 -1.41 18.16 -3.99
N PHE A 245 -1.28 17.12 -3.16
CA PHE A 245 -2.30 16.77 -2.17
C PHE A 245 -2.41 17.84 -1.08
N LEU A 246 -1.29 18.34 -0.57
CA LEU A 246 -1.27 19.45 0.40
C LEU A 246 -1.84 20.75 -0.17
N SER A 247 -1.76 20.97 -1.49
CA SER A 247 -2.38 22.12 -2.15
C SER A 247 -3.91 22.04 -2.25
N LYS A 248 -4.52 20.92 -1.87
CA LYS A 248 -5.96 20.64 -2.00
C LYS A 248 -6.58 20.38 -0.61
N PRO A 249 -7.01 21.42 0.12
CA PRO A 249 -7.57 21.25 1.48
C PRO A 249 -8.76 20.30 1.55
N ASP A 250 -9.57 20.23 0.50
CA ASP A 250 -10.73 19.33 0.44
C ASP A 250 -10.33 17.86 0.35
N LEU A 251 -9.20 17.54 -0.31
CA LEU A 251 -8.63 16.19 -0.31
C LEU A 251 -8.13 15.82 1.08
N ILE A 252 -7.42 16.73 1.74
CA ILE A 252 -6.95 16.52 3.11
C ILE A 252 -8.14 16.28 4.04
N ASN A 253 -9.19 17.09 3.94
CA ASN A 253 -10.42 16.90 4.72
C ASN A 253 -11.10 15.55 4.41
N PHE A 254 -11.13 15.11 3.15
CA PHE A 254 -11.65 13.79 2.79
C PHE A 254 -10.83 12.66 3.44
N LEU A 255 -9.50 12.70 3.34
CA LEU A 255 -8.62 11.69 3.94
C LEU A 255 -8.73 11.70 5.47
N VAL A 256 -8.75 12.88 6.10
CA VAL A 256 -8.90 12.99 7.56
C VAL A 256 -10.25 12.43 8.01
N ALA A 257 -11.34 12.68 7.28
CA ALA A 257 -12.62 12.03 7.57
C ALA A 257 -12.54 10.50 7.39
N GLY A 258 -11.82 10.05 6.36
CA GLY A 258 -11.55 8.62 6.13
C GLY A 258 -10.92 7.90 7.33
N THR A 259 -10.12 8.59 8.16
CA THR A 259 -9.54 8.00 9.39
C THR A 259 -10.57 7.55 10.42
N ARG A 260 -11.82 8.02 10.31
CA ARG A 260 -12.95 7.66 11.17
C ARG A 260 -14.02 6.79 10.49
N SER A 261 -13.77 6.33 9.26
CA SER A 261 -14.67 5.39 8.57
C SER A 261 -14.78 4.07 9.34
N ALA A 262 -15.93 3.40 9.31
CA ALA A 262 -16.07 2.04 9.85
C ALA A 262 -15.45 0.98 8.92
N ASP A 263 -15.25 1.30 7.64
CA ASP A 263 -14.51 0.46 6.70
C ASP A 263 -13.01 0.57 6.95
N TYR A 264 -12.42 -0.57 7.31
CA TYR A 264 -11.02 -0.63 7.70
C TYR A 264 -10.07 -0.25 6.56
N HIS A 265 -10.39 -0.58 5.30
CA HIS A 265 -9.54 -0.23 4.16
C HIS A 265 -9.51 1.27 3.95
N THR A 266 -10.68 1.93 3.91
CA THR A 266 -10.79 3.39 3.84
C THR A 266 -9.96 4.05 4.94
N ARG A 267 -10.07 3.59 6.20
CA ARG A 267 -9.27 4.14 7.31
C ARG A 267 -7.77 4.01 7.07
N CYS A 268 -7.30 2.82 6.74
CA CYS A 268 -5.87 2.54 6.64
C CYS A 268 -5.25 3.18 5.39
N PHE A 269 -5.97 3.19 4.26
CA PHE A 269 -5.54 3.92 3.07
C PHE A 269 -5.49 5.43 3.33
N ALA A 270 -6.48 5.98 4.02
CA ALA A 270 -6.49 7.40 4.36
C ALA A 270 -5.32 7.78 5.25
N GLN A 271 -5.08 7.02 6.32
CA GLN A 271 -3.94 7.26 7.20
C GLN A 271 -2.60 7.06 6.49
N SER A 272 -2.47 6.00 5.69
CA SER A 272 -1.29 5.75 4.86
C SER A 272 -1.00 6.93 3.95
N SER A 273 -2.04 7.44 3.27
CA SER A 273 -1.92 8.63 2.40
C SER A 273 -1.36 9.82 3.18
N LEU A 274 -1.94 10.13 4.35
CA LEU A 274 -1.54 11.26 5.19
C LEU A 274 -0.09 11.16 5.69
N VAL A 275 0.39 9.94 6.00
CA VAL A 275 1.78 9.69 6.38
C VAL A 275 2.72 9.80 5.18
N GLN A 276 2.34 9.25 4.02
CA GLN A 276 3.19 9.18 2.83
C GLN A 276 3.35 10.52 2.11
N ILE A 277 2.41 11.44 2.25
CA ILE A 277 2.51 12.83 1.72
C ILE A 277 3.81 13.51 2.19
N TYR A 278 4.29 13.16 3.40
CA TYR A 278 5.51 13.71 3.98
C TYR A 278 6.78 12.88 3.71
N SER A 279 6.72 11.83 2.90
CA SER A 279 7.88 10.94 2.66
C SER A 279 9.02 11.63 1.90
N GLU A 280 8.74 12.48 0.89
CA GLU A 280 9.80 13.22 0.19
C GLU A 280 10.43 14.31 1.05
N THR A 281 9.62 15.05 1.80
CA THR A 281 10.10 16.08 2.73
C THR A 281 10.94 15.44 3.83
N ALA A 282 10.45 14.35 4.43
CA ALA A 282 11.18 13.61 5.45
C ALA A 282 12.48 12.99 4.91
N TRP A 283 12.53 12.51 3.66
CA TRP A 283 13.77 12.02 3.05
C TRP A 283 14.81 13.14 2.84
N ARG A 284 14.40 14.28 2.27
CA ARG A 284 15.29 15.45 2.09
C ARG A 284 15.79 15.96 3.43
N ASP A 285 14.90 16.01 4.42
CA ASP A 285 15.21 16.45 5.77
C ASP A 285 16.07 15.46 6.55
N TRP A 286 15.87 14.16 6.34
CA TRP A 286 16.71 13.11 6.91
C TRP A 286 18.09 13.07 6.25
N LYS A 287 18.19 13.31 4.93
CA LYS A 287 19.48 13.42 4.24
C LYS A 287 20.27 14.65 4.72
N ALA A 288 19.58 15.77 4.94
CA ALA A 288 20.15 16.97 5.56
C ALA A 288 20.52 16.74 7.04
N GLY A 289 19.71 15.97 7.77
CA GLY A 289 19.91 15.63 9.18
C GLY A 289 20.97 14.55 9.43
N ARG A 290 21.23 13.61 8.51
CA ARG A 290 22.30 12.59 8.64
C ARG A 290 23.66 13.24 8.84
N GLY A 291 23.95 14.35 8.15
CA GLY A 291 25.19 15.11 8.37
C GLY A 291 25.30 15.74 9.77
N HIS A 292 24.17 15.88 10.47
CA HIS A 292 24.09 16.40 11.84
C HIS A 292 23.98 15.30 12.90
N LEU A 293 23.35 14.16 12.59
CA LEU A 293 23.25 12.99 13.46
C LEU A 293 24.56 12.21 13.53
N GLN A 294 25.38 12.19 12.47
CA GLN A 294 26.79 11.78 12.57
C GLN A 294 27.59 12.68 13.52
N GLN A 295 27.20 13.95 13.69
CA GLN A 295 27.81 14.87 14.66
C GLN A 295 27.22 14.75 16.08
N LEU A 296 26.04 14.13 16.24
CA LEU A 296 25.28 14.06 17.49
C LEU A 296 25.02 12.62 17.97
N ASN A 297 25.84 11.68 17.48
CA ASN A 297 26.10 10.35 18.04
C ASN A 297 25.04 9.90 19.06
N LEU A 298 23.83 9.51 18.61
CA LEU A 298 22.78 9.03 19.52
C LEU A 298 23.17 7.67 20.16
N GLY A 299 24.25 7.04 19.71
CA GLY A 299 24.94 5.97 20.44
C GLY A 299 25.73 6.44 21.67
N SER A 300 25.98 7.74 21.84
CA SER A 300 26.72 8.28 22.98
C SER A 300 25.85 8.65 24.18
N GLN A 301 24.51 8.72 24.05
CA GLN A 301 23.64 8.96 25.21
C GLN A 301 23.37 7.68 26.01
N SER A 302 23.29 6.51 25.37
CA SER A 302 23.29 5.21 26.06
C SER A 302 24.59 4.95 26.82
N PHE A 303 25.70 5.49 26.32
CA PHE A 303 27.01 5.40 26.96
C PHE A 303 27.10 6.15 28.30
N LEU A 304 26.32 7.23 28.48
CA LEU A 304 26.40 8.07 29.68
C LEU A 304 25.63 7.54 30.89
N ALA A 305 24.65 6.64 30.74
CA ALA A 305 23.87 6.14 31.88
C ALA A 305 24.38 4.80 32.42
N GLU A 306 24.71 3.85 31.55
CA GLU A 306 25.21 2.52 31.96
C GLU A 306 26.72 2.43 31.94
N GLY A 307 27.37 3.10 30.99
CA GLY A 307 28.81 3.31 31.00
C GLY A 307 29.23 4.11 32.23
N ALA A 308 28.46 5.11 32.68
CA ALA A 308 28.77 5.82 33.92
C ALA A 308 28.56 4.98 35.19
N GLN A 309 27.56 4.08 35.26
CA GLN A 309 27.39 3.21 36.43
C GLN A 309 28.48 2.13 36.49
N ALA A 310 28.86 1.57 35.35
CA ALA A 310 30.02 0.67 35.22
C ALA A 310 31.35 1.40 35.46
N LEU A 311 31.44 2.68 35.07
CA LEU A 311 32.57 3.56 35.34
C LEU A 311 32.61 3.99 36.82
N ILE A 312 31.48 4.20 37.50
CA ILE A 312 31.42 4.46 38.94
C ILE A 312 31.83 3.20 39.70
N GLU A 313 31.35 2.02 39.31
CA GLU A 313 31.81 0.74 39.87
C GLU A 313 33.29 0.48 39.57
N PHE A 314 33.77 0.80 38.37
CA PHE A 314 35.18 0.70 37.97
C PHE A 314 36.06 1.73 38.69
N LEU A 315 35.60 2.96 38.88
CA LEU A 315 36.30 4.00 39.65
C LEU A 315 36.29 3.67 41.15
N ASN A 316 35.24 3.05 41.68
CA ASN A 316 35.18 2.49 43.03
C ASN A 316 36.06 1.23 43.17
N LEU A 317 36.29 0.48 42.09
CA LEU A 317 37.23 -0.65 42.04
C LEU A 317 38.68 -0.18 41.95
N VAL A 318 38.93 0.89 41.18
CA VAL A 318 40.21 1.59 41.08
C VAL A 318 40.54 2.31 42.40
N GLN A 319 39.53 2.76 43.17
CA GLN A 319 39.70 3.25 44.55
C GLN A 319 40.22 2.19 45.54
N ARG A 320 40.23 0.90 45.18
CA ARG A 320 40.79 -0.18 46.04
C ARG A 320 42.25 -0.48 45.78
N PHE A 321 42.92 0.20 44.84
CA PHE A 321 44.35 0.02 44.57
C PHE A 321 45.13 1.32 44.76
N ASP A 322 46.11 1.23 45.65
CA ASP A 322 46.90 2.29 46.26
C ASP A 322 47.63 3.23 45.29
N GLY A 323 47.67 4.53 45.66
CA GLY A 323 48.69 5.45 45.16
C GLY A 323 48.32 6.93 45.13
N SER A 324 48.00 7.53 46.29
CA SER A 324 48.03 8.97 46.60
C SER A 324 47.37 9.99 45.64
N SER A 325 46.35 10.71 46.16
CA SER A 325 45.67 11.92 45.64
C SER A 325 44.35 11.76 44.82
N GLY A 326 43.49 10.83 45.23
CA GLY A 326 42.16 10.63 44.62
C GLY A 326 41.08 11.70 44.93
N SER A 327 41.24 12.54 45.97
CA SER A 327 40.22 13.55 46.33
C SER A 327 40.30 14.84 45.51
N GLN A 328 41.43 15.12 44.86
CA GLN A 328 41.62 16.35 44.08
C GLN A 328 41.10 16.23 42.64
N ILE A 329 41.09 15.02 42.08
CA ILE A 329 40.67 14.77 40.70
C ILE A 329 39.14 14.86 40.55
N GLY A 330 38.37 14.38 41.54
CA GLY A 330 36.90 14.43 41.50
C GLY A 330 36.34 15.85 41.58
N HIS A 331 36.92 16.71 42.43
CA HIS A 331 36.53 18.12 42.52
C HIS A 331 37.01 18.92 41.30
N ALA A 332 38.24 18.69 40.82
CA ALA A 332 38.72 19.33 39.60
C ALA A 332 37.92 18.94 38.36
N LEU A 333 37.38 17.72 38.27
CA LEU A 333 36.52 17.30 37.15
C LEU A 333 35.14 17.96 37.22
N ALA A 334 34.56 18.11 38.41
CA ALA A 334 33.27 18.77 38.60
C ALA A 334 33.34 20.27 38.29
N ASP A 335 34.40 20.94 38.76
CA ASP A 335 34.65 22.37 38.51
C ASP A 335 34.99 22.61 37.03
N PHE A 336 35.80 21.74 36.41
CA PHE A 336 36.11 21.81 34.98
C PHE A 336 34.89 21.59 34.07
N MET A 337 33.97 20.70 34.47
CA MET A 337 32.71 20.45 33.75
C MET A 337 31.71 21.61 33.88
N GLN A 338 31.73 22.37 34.97
CA GLN A 338 30.97 23.61 35.10
C GLN A 338 31.55 24.74 34.24
N GLU A 339 32.87 24.83 34.11
CA GLU A 339 33.54 25.92 33.38
C GLU A 339 33.64 25.70 31.86
N ASN A 340 33.49 24.47 31.36
CA ASN A 340 33.76 24.15 29.95
C ASN A 340 32.71 23.20 29.31
N PRO A 341 31.51 23.69 28.93
CA PRO A 341 30.45 22.86 28.35
C PRO A 341 30.78 22.22 26.98
N GLY A 342 31.84 22.67 26.29
CA GLY A 342 32.33 22.08 25.04
C GLY A 342 33.29 20.87 25.20
N VAL A 343 33.49 20.38 26.43
CA VAL A 343 34.45 19.31 26.76
C VAL A 343 33.93 17.91 26.44
N ALA A 344 32.62 17.68 26.40
CA ALA A 344 32.03 16.36 26.12
C ALA A 344 32.54 15.75 24.79
N ARG A 345 32.71 16.59 23.75
CA ARG A 345 33.21 16.18 22.42
C ARG A 345 34.71 15.87 22.41
N ARG A 346 35.51 16.56 23.23
CA ARG A 346 36.96 16.30 23.35
C ARG A 346 37.26 15.13 24.30
N MET A 347 36.42 14.92 25.31
CA MET A 347 36.47 13.73 26.15
C MET A 347 36.12 12.46 25.38
N SER A 348 35.20 12.51 24.41
CA SER A 348 34.87 11.31 23.61
C SER A 348 36.06 10.85 22.76
N GLU A 349 36.80 11.75 22.11
CA GLU A 349 37.98 11.39 21.30
C GLU A 349 39.12 10.81 22.15
N ALA A 350 39.42 11.45 23.30
CA ALA A 350 40.42 10.96 24.25
C ALA A 350 40.01 9.63 24.91
N PHE A 351 38.71 9.41 25.11
CA PHE A 351 38.16 8.16 25.64
C PHE A 351 38.20 7.04 24.61
N ILE A 352 37.79 7.30 23.36
CA ILE A 352 37.84 6.34 22.25
C ILE A 352 39.27 5.81 22.07
N GLY A 353 40.28 6.70 22.15
CA GLY A 353 41.69 6.33 22.09
C GLY A 353 42.17 5.41 23.24
N ARG A 354 41.46 5.37 24.38
CA ARG A 354 41.80 4.53 25.55
C ARG A 354 41.02 3.22 25.63
N ILE A 355 39.97 3.05 24.81
CA ILE A 355 39.17 1.82 24.77
C ILE A 355 40.03 0.54 24.69
N PRO A 356 41.07 0.44 23.83
CA PRO A 356 41.89 -0.78 23.75
C PRO A 356 42.59 -1.18 25.06
N LEU A 357 42.98 -0.19 25.88
CA LEU A 357 43.61 -0.44 27.19
C LEU A 357 42.58 -0.96 28.20
N CYS A 358 41.38 -0.37 28.22
CA CYS A 358 40.26 -0.83 29.03
C CYS A 358 39.82 -2.25 28.64
N GLU A 359 39.70 -2.52 27.34
CA GLU A 359 39.41 -3.85 26.80
C GLU A 359 40.44 -4.88 27.30
N THR A 360 41.74 -4.57 27.19
CA THR A 360 42.82 -5.46 27.64
C THR A 360 42.76 -5.72 29.15
N ALA A 361 42.50 -4.69 29.95
CA ALA A 361 42.39 -4.83 31.40
C ALA A 361 41.20 -5.70 31.81
N LEU A 362 40.03 -5.50 31.18
CA LEU A 362 38.82 -6.29 31.43
C LEU A 362 38.98 -7.74 30.99
N ARG A 363 39.69 -7.99 29.88
CA ARG A 363 39.99 -9.37 29.45
C ARG A 363 40.95 -10.08 30.40
N ARG A 364 41.85 -9.35 31.09
CA ARG A 364 42.76 -9.92 32.12
C ARG A 364 42.03 -10.29 33.41
N ASP A 365 40.99 -9.57 33.79
CA ASP A 365 40.12 -9.94 34.91
C ASP A 365 39.41 -11.28 34.66
N GLY A 366 38.96 -11.51 33.43
CA GLY A 366 38.46 -12.82 32.98
C GLY A 366 37.10 -13.22 33.53
N SER A 367 36.48 -12.43 34.42
CA SER A 367 35.10 -12.68 34.86
C SER A 367 34.13 -12.52 33.69
N THR A 368 33.01 -13.26 33.73
CA THR A 368 31.98 -13.19 32.68
C THR A 368 31.48 -11.76 32.46
N ARG A 369 31.35 -10.98 33.53
CA ARG A 369 30.93 -9.57 33.47
C ARG A 369 31.99 -8.69 32.81
N ALA A 370 33.27 -8.88 33.13
CA ALA A 370 34.36 -8.12 32.53
C ALA A 370 34.54 -8.45 31.05
N VAL A 371 34.39 -9.71 30.64
CA VAL A 371 34.44 -10.12 29.22
C VAL A 371 33.30 -9.47 28.43
N ILE A 372 32.07 -9.47 28.94
CA ILE A 372 30.94 -8.79 28.29
C ILE A 372 31.22 -7.29 28.15
N ALA A 373 31.71 -6.64 29.21
CA ALA A 373 32.05 -5.21 29.17
C ALA A 373 33.17 -4.89 28.16
N ALA A 374 34.17 -5.77 28.04
CA ALA A 374 35.24 -5.64 27.05
C ALA A 374 34.68 -5.70 25.62
N ASP A 375 33.73 -6.61 25.37
CA ASP A 375 33.09 -6.74 24.06
C ASP A 375 32.17 -5.56 23.73
N ILE A 376 31.43 -5.04 24.71
CA ILE A 376 30.63 -3.81 24.53
C ILE A 376 31.53 -2.63 24.12
N LEU A 377 32.64 -2.42 24.85
CA LEU A 377 33.60 -1.37 24.54
C LEU A 377 34.25 -1.56 23.16
N ARG A 378 34.60 -2.80 22.81
CA ARG A 378 35.15 -3.11 21.49
C ARG A 378 34.16 -2.78 20.37
N PHE A 379 32.88 -3.09 20.56
CA PHE A 379 31.85 -2.76 19.59
C PHE A 379 31.68 -1.23 19.42
N GLU A 380 31.68 -0.48 20.52
CA GLU A 380 31.62 1.00 20.48
C GLU A 380 32.83 1.63 19.77
N LEU A 381 34.03 1.05 19.96
CA LEU A 381 35.21 1.44 19.20
C LEU A 381 35.04 1.15 17.70
N LEU A 382 34.43 0.04 17.32
CA LEU A 382 34.16 -0.27 15.91
C LEU A 382 33.15 0.73 15.32
N LEU A 383 32.10 1.09 16.05
CA LEU A 383 31.14 2.12 15.63
C LEU A 383 31.76 3.52 15.47
N SER A 384 32.82 3.83 16.22
CA SER A 384 33.52 5.11 16.11
C SER A 384 34.44 5.23 14.89
N ARG A 385 34.66 4.14 14.15
CA ARG A 385 35.51 4.12 12.96
C ARG A 385 34.65 4.27 11.71
N ASP A 386 35.03 5.22 10.86
CA ASP A 386 34.43 5.31 9.52
C ASP A 386 34.68 3.99 8.75
N GLU A 387 33.68 3.54 7.98
CA GLU A 387 33.72 2.36 7.09
C GLU A 387 33.80 0.97 7.76
N ALA A 388 33.61 0.87 9.08
CA ALA A 388 33.69 -0.40 9.81
C ALA A 388 32.35 -1.16 9.98
N ASP A 389 31.26 -0.74 9.31
CA ASP A 389 29.91 -1.28 9.54
C ASP A 389 29.80 -2.80 9.36
N HIS A 390 30.45 -3.37 8.34
CA HIS A 390 30.46 -4.82 8.12
C HIS A 390 31.22 -5.57 9.22
N GLU A 391 32.36 -5.04 9.69
CA GLU A 391 33.14 -5.61 10.78
C GLU A 391 32.37 -5.53 12.10
N ALA A 392 31.77 -4.37 12.40
CA ALA A 392 30.96 -4.14 13.58
C ALA A 392 29.72 -5.06 13.61
N CYS A 393 29.04 -5.22 12.48
CA CYS A 393 27.90 -6.13 12.37
C CYS A 393 28.32 -7.60 12.58
N ALA A 394 29.43 -8.05 11.99
CA ALA A 394 29.95 -9.40 12.19
C ALA A 394 30.36 -9.64 13.66
N PHE A 395 30.99 -8.64 14.28
CA PHE A 395 31.38 -8.69 15.68
C PHE A 395 30.17 -8.76 16.61
N ALA A 396 29.14 -7.96 16.39
CA ALA A 396 27.89 -8.01 17.16
C ALA A 396 27.22 -9.39 17.08
N ARG A 397 27.17 -10.02 15.90
CA ARG A 397 26.66 -11.40 15.74
C ARG A 397 27.44 -12.41 16.57
N SER A 398 28.78 -12.36 16.51
CA SER A 398 29.63 -13.24 17.32
C SER A 398 29.39 -13.03 18.82
N CYS A 399 29.19 -11.78 19.25
CA CYS A 399 28.87 -11.48 20.64
C CYS A 399 27.51 -12.05 21.06
N MET A 400 26.51 -12.03 20.19
CA MET A 400 25.20 -12.63 20.46
C MET A 400 25.26 -14.16 20.62
N GLU A 401 26.11 -14.84 19.84
CA GLU A 401 26.32 -16.28 19.96
C GLU A 401 27.00 -16.64 21.30
N ARG A 402 27.99 -15.83 21.70
CA ARG A 402 28.73 -16.02 22.96
C ARG A 402 27.93 -15.59 24.19
N HIS A 403 27.09 -14.57 24.05
CA HIS A 403 26.35 -13.92 25.14
C HIS A 403 24.86 -13.74 24.79
N PRO A 404 24.10 -14.84 24.60
CA PRO A 404 22.73 -14.79 24.08
C PRO A 404 21.72 -14.11 25.03
N SER A 405 22.06 -13.92 26.31
CA SER A 405 21.23 -13.25 27.31
C SER A 405 21.48 -11.73 27.44
N VAL A 406 22.42 -11.17 26.67
CA VAL A 406 22.79 -9.75 26.78
C VAL A 406 22.03 -8.91 25.75
N ALA A 407 21.09 -8.09 26.22
CA ALA A 407 20.21 -7.26 25.37
C ALA A 407 20.98 -6.30 24.45
N TYR A 408 22.12 -5.79 24.91
CA TYR A 408 22.93 -4.80 24.20
C TYR A 408 23.32 -5.26 22.79
N PHE A 409 23.74 -6.52 22.62
CA PHE A 409 24.17 -7.00 21.31
C PHE A 409 23.01 -7.13 20.31
N TYR A 410 21.79 -7.40 20.79
CA TYR A 410 20.59 -7.37 19.94
C TYR A 410 20.21 -5.94 19.55
N HIS A 411 20.34 -4.99 20.49
CA HIS A 411 20.18 -3.56 20.19
C HIS A 411 21.21 -3.09 19.15
N ALA A 412 22.48 -3.46 19.33
CA ALA A 412 23.57 -3.14 18.41
C ALA A 412 23.33 -3.62 16.97
N MET A 413 22.67 -4.76 16.77
CA MET A 413 22.30 -5.22 15.42
C MET A 413 21.39 -4.24 14.68
N ASN A 414 20.57 -3.47 15.40
CA ASN A 414 19.63 -2.51 14.79
C ASN A 414 20.32 -1.26 14.22
N THR A 415 21.62 -1.06 14.49
CA THR A 415 22.43 0.02 13.90
C THR A 415 22.73 -0.23 12.41
N PHE A 416 22.59 -1.47 11.93
CA PHE A 416 23.00 -1.88 10.57
C PHE A 416 21.84 -2.43 9.71
N PRO A 417 20.74 -1.66 9.50
CA PRO A 417 19.58 -2.15 8.77
C PRO A 417 19.90 -2.54 7.31
N ASP A 418 20.81 -1.81 6.65
CA ASP A 418 21.18 -2.06 5.24
C ASP A 418 21.99 -3.36 5.08
N ILE A 419 22.81 -3.72 6.06
CA ILE A 419 23.59 -4.99 6.06
C ILE A 419 22.69 -6.19 6.39
N LEU A 420 21.61 -5.95 7.15
CA LEU A 420 20.60 -6.96 7.49
C LEU A 420 19.53 -7.15 6.41
N ALA A 421 19.63 -6.43 5.30
CA ALA A 421 18.75 -6.57 4.16
C ALA A 421 18.85 -7.94 3.46
N ALA A 422 19.57 -8.94 4.01
CA ALA A 422 19.74 -10.34 3.60
C ALA A 422 19.21 -11.40 4.61
N GLY A 423 18.65 -10.99 5.77
CA GLY A 423 18.33 -11.90 6.89
C GLY A 423 17.16 -11.45 7.78
N PRO A 424 17.10 -11.91 9.05
CA PRO A 424 16.01 -11.57 9.96
C PRO A 424 15.81 -10.06 10.10
N SER A 425 14.54 -9.62 10.21
CA SER A 425 14.23 -8.18 10.30
C SER A 425 14.84 -7.51 11.53
N ALA A 426 15.07 -6.21 11.48
CA ALA A 426 15.52 -5.42 12.65
C ALA A 426 14.62 -5.67 13.89
N ALA A 427 13.30 -5.72 13.67
CA ALA A 427 12.33 -6.02 14.70
C ALA A 427 12.48 -7.42 15.34
N PHE A 428 12.97 -8.42 14.59
CA PHE A 428 13.30 -9.73 15.16
C PHE A 428 14.36 -9.62 16.25
N PHE A 429 15.47 -8.92 15.96
CA PHE A 429 16.53 -8.73 16.95
C PHE A 429 16.03 -7.90 18.12
N ALA A 430 15.24 -6.86 17.87
CA ALA A 430 14.69 -6.03 18.94
C ALA A 430 13.78 -6.82 19.89
N GLU A 431 12.89 -7.67 19.37
CA GLU A 431 12.03 -8.52 20.22
C GLU A 431 12.85 -9.53 21.03
N LYS A 432 13.86 -10.14 20.42
CA LYS A 432 14.75 -11.06 21.13
C LYS A 432 15.52 -10.34 22.25
N GLY A 433 15.98 -9.11 22.01
CA GLY A 433 16.62 -8.27 23.01
C GLY A 433 15.71 -7.91 24.19
N LEU A 434 14.41 -7.68 23.96
CA LEU A 434 13.44 -7.39 25.05
C LEU A 434 13.21 -8.57 26.01
N ARG A 435 13.45 -9.79 25.53
CA ARG A 435 13.36 -11.02 26.34
C ARG A 435 14.60 -11.24 27.22
N CYS A 436 15.71 -10.58 26.92
CA CYS A 436 16.92 -10.65 27.72
C CYS A 436 16.71 -10.06 29.13
N ARG A 437 17.40 -10.65 30.11
CA ARG A 437 17.39 -10.21 31.51
C ARG A 437 18.81 -10.32 32.09
N PRO A 438 19.29 -9.29 32.82
CA PRO A 438 18.68 -7.98 33.01
C PRO A 438 18.72 -7.12 31.73
N ILE A 439 17.79 -6.17 31.60
CA ILE A 439 17.76 -5.18 30.52
C ILE A 439 17.54 -3.80 31.14
N SER A 440 18.34 -2.83 30.73
CA SER A 440 18.22 -1.46 31.19
C SER A 440 17.01 -0.74 30.58
N ASN A 441 16.58 0.35 31.21
CA ASN A 441 15.48 1.14 30.67
C ASN A 441 15.87 1.83 29.35
N THR A 442 17.13 2.23 29.17
CA THR A 442 17.60 2.87 27.93
C THR A 442 17.46 1.91 26.76
N ILE A 443 18.09 0.72 26.84
CA ILE A 443 18.01 -0.29 25.79
C ILE A 443 16.55 -0.74 25.58
N ARG A 444 15.79 -0.92 26.66
CA ARG A 444 14.38 -1.30 26.58
C ARG A 444 13.56 -0.28 25.78
N ARG A 445 13.74 1.02 26.03
CA ARG A 445 13.04 2.10 25.30
C ARG A 445 13.37 2.06 23.82
N ASP A 446 14.65 1.96 23.46
CA ASP A 446 15.07 1.95 22.06
C ASP A 446 14.50 0.75 21.31
N LEU A 447 14.56 -0.44 21.91
CA LEU A 447 13.98 -1.65 21.32
C LEU A 447 12.46 -1.56 21.16
N LEU A 448 11.73 -1.06 22.16
CA LEU A 448 10.28 -0.85 22.07
C LEU A 448 9.91 0.10 20.94
N ALA A 449 10.64 1.21 20.82
CA ALA A 449 10.39 2.21 19.80
C ALA A 449 10.75 1.71 18.38
N LEU A 450 11.84 0.94 18.24
CA LEU A 450 12.19 0.28 16.98
C LEU A 450 11.09 -0.66 16.50
N ILE A 451 10.56 -1.52 17.38
CA ILE A 451 9.48 -2.46 17.04
C ILE A 451 8.21 -1.71 16.68
N ALA A 452 7.82 -0.69 17.45
CA ALA A 452 6.60 0.08 17.18
C ALA A 452 6.65 0.78 15.81
N THR A 453 7.77 1.44 15.47
CA THR A 453 7.97 2.07 14.14
C THR A 453 7.94 1.05 13.02
N PHE A 454 8.62 -0.08 13.20
CA PHE A 454 8.62 -1.16 12.21
C PHE A 454 7.20 -1.68 11.97
N LEU A 455 6.46 -2.01 13.04
CA LEU A 455 5.10 -2.53 12.95
C LEU A 455 4.17 -1.53 12.26
N HIS A 456 4.29 -0.23 12.55
CA HIS A 456 3.46 0.79 11.89
C HIS A 456 3.70 0.81 10.38
N SER A 457 4.96 0.77 9.95
CA SER A 457 5.34 0.72 8.54
C SER A 457 4.86 -0.58 7.87
N THR A 458 5.03 -1.73 8.54
CA THR A 458 4.60 -3.02 8.02
C THR A 458 3.08 -3.11 7.90
N VAL A 459 2.34 -2.69 8.92
CA VAL A 459 0.86 -2.64 8.89
C VAL A 459 0.39 -1.74 7.76
N THR A 460 0.93 -0.53 7.65
CA THR A 460 0.61 0.40 6.56
C THR A 460 0.81 -0.27 5.20
N THR A 461 1.92 -0.96 5.00
CA THR A 461 2.23 -1.67 3.76
C THR A 461 1.28 -2.84 3.50
N MET A 462 1.06 -3.71 4.50
CA MET A 462 0.18 -4.88 4.38
C MET A 462 -1.25 -4.50 3.99
N LEU A 463 -1.73 -3.38 4.51
CA LEU A 463 -3.09 -2.92 4.30
C LEU A 463 -3.27 -2.13 3.02
N ASN A 464 -2.17 -1.71 2.41
CA ASN A 464 -2.17 -1.10 1.09
C ASN A 464 -2.37 -2.13 -0.05
N HIS A 465 -2.26 -3.43 0.23
CA HIS A 465 -2.44 -4.50 -0.76
C HIS A 465 -3.87 -5.07 -0.78
N VAL A 466 -4.23 -5.75 -1.87
CA VAL A 466 -5.58 -6.28 -2.12
C VAL A 466 -6.09 -7.15 -0.95
N PRO A 467 -7.38 -6.98 -0.57
CA PRO A 467 -7.98 -7.65 0.58
C PRO A 467 -7.87 -9.18 0.52
N ASN A 468 -7.13 -9.74 1.47
CA ASN A 468 -7.23 -11.12 1.89
C ASN A 468 -7.59 -11.11 3.39
N ALA A 469 -8.63 -11.84 3.77
CA ALA A 469 -9.10 -11.92 5.17
C ALA A 469 -7.97 -12.35 6.13
N ASP A 470 -7.05 -13.20 5.68
CA ASP A 470 -5.90 -13.61 6.49
C ASP A 470 -4.84 -12.51 6.61
N ARG A 471 -4.63 -11.71 5.56
CA ARG A 471 -3.74 -10.53 5.64
C ARG A 471 -4.31 -9.48 6.57
N LEU A 472 -5.61 -9.22 6.49
CA LEU A 472 -6.31 -8.30 7.38
C LEU A 472 -6.18 -8.76 8.84
N ARG A 473 -6.46 -10.04 9.12
CA ARG A 473 -6.32 -10.61 10.47
C ARG A 473 -4.90 -10.44 11.02
N LYS A 474 -3.88 -10.73 10.20
CA LYS A 474 -2.47 -10.54 10.58
C LYS A 474 -2.16 -9.08 10.86
N ALA A 475 -2.59 -8.17 9.99
CA ALA A 475 -2.35 -6.74 10.19
C ALA A 475 -3.01 -6.21 11.48
N LEU A 476 -4.21 -6.71 11.85
CA LEU A 476 -4.86 -6.35 13.10
C LEU A 476 -4.07 -6.84 14.34
N ASP A 477 -3.54 -8.06 14.31
CA ASP A 477 -2.64 -8.57 15.37
C ASP A 477 -1.39 -7.69 15.51
N LEU A 478 -0.81 -7.26 14.39
CA LEU A 478 0.33 -6.34 14.39
C LEU A 478 -0.02 -4.95 14.92
N VAL A 479 -1.24 -4.45 14.70
CA VAL A 479 -1.74 -3.21 15.31
C VAL A 479 -1.82 -3.33 16.82
N GLU A 480 -2.36 -4.44 17.35
CA GLU A 480 -2.44 -4.68 18.79
C GLU A 480 -1.05 -4.80 19.43
N LYS A 481 -0.13 -5.52 18.78
CA LYS A 481 1.28 -5.57 19.21
C LYS A 481 1.91 -4.18 19.17
N GLY A 482 1.68 -3.41 18.11
CA GLY A 482 2.15 -2.02 17.97
C GLY A 482 1.65 -1.09 19.08
N LEU A 483 0.37 -1.20 19.45
CA LEU A 483 -0.24 -0.50 20.59
C LEU A 483 0.45 -0.87 21.90
N SER A 484 0.65 -2.16 22.14
CA SER A 484 1.34 -2.65 23.34
C SER A 484 2.76 -2.09 23.44
N ARG A 485 3.54 -2.13 22.35
CA ARG A 485 4.94 -1.66 22.34
C ARG A 485 5.06 -0.14 22.50
N SER A 486 4.25 0.61 21.77
CA SER A 486 4.23 2.08 21.88
C SER A 486 3.71 2.56 23.23
N SER A 487 2.69 1.90 23.82
CA SER A 487 2.26 2.18 25.20
C SER A 487 3.36 1.90 26.21
N ALA A 488 3.97 0.71 26.15
CA ALA A 488 5.04 0.33 27.07
C ALA A 488 6.24 1.28 27.01
N PHE A 489 6.55 1.82 25.83
CA PHE A 489 7.54 2.89 25.68
C PHE A 489 7.10 4.14 26.42
N LEU A 490 5.88 4.60 26.16
CA LEU A 490 5.31 5.83 26.71
C LEU A 490 5.11 5.79 28.24
N ASP A 491 4.98 4.61 28.83
CA ASP A 491 4.83 4.41 30.27
C ASP A 491 6.16 4.54 31.04
N ILE A 492 7.26 4.14 30.42
CA ILE A 492 8.60 4.15 31.05
C ILE A 492 9.46 5.36 30.63
N THR A 493 8.95 6.21 29.74
CA THR A 493 9.72 7.27 29.08
C THR A 493 9.17 8.66 29.39
N PRO A 494 10.01 9.57 29.92
CA PRO A 494 9.69 10.99 30.03
C PRO A 494 9.32 11.64 28.69
N LEU A 495 8.46 12.67 28.72
CA LEU A 495 7.98 13.35 27.50
C LEU A 495 9.05 14.20 26.79
N ASP A 496 10.16 14.52 27.46
CA ASP A 496 11.32 15.22 26.90
C ASP A 496 12.30 14.31 26.17
N HIS A 497 12.09 13.00 26.21
CA HIS A 497 12.89 12.05 25.44
C HIS A 497 12.75 12.33 23.93
N PRO A 498 13.85 12.25 23.13
CA PRO A 498 13.82 12.58 21.70
C PRO A 498 12.72 11.86 20.92
N ARG A 499 12.51 10.56 21.20
CA ARG A 499 11.47 9.76 20.51
C ARG A 499 10.06 9.85 21.12
N ALA A 500 9.83 10.67 22.14
CA ALA A 500 8.52 10.76 22.80
C ALA A 500 7.42 11.27 21.86
N ALA A 501 7.73 12.26 21.02
CA ALA A 501 6.80 12.80 20.03
C ALA A 501 6.44 11.76 18.96
N GLU A 502 7.44 11.07 18.41
CA GLU A 502 7.27 9.99 17.43
C GLU A 502 6.40 8.86 18.00
N MET A 503 6.71 8.38 19.21
CA MET A 503 5.98 7.28 19.84
C MET A 503 4.56 7.69 20.24
N SER A 504 4.35 8.95 20.64
CA SER A 504 3.00 9.48 20.87
C SER A 504 2.20 9.52 19.57
N ALA A 505 2.84 9.88 18.46
CA ALA A 505 2.20 9.88 17.15
C ALA A 505 1.82 8.47 16.71
N ILE A 506 2.76 7.53 16.76
CA ILE A 506 2.54 6.14 16.37
C ILE A 506 1.46 5.47 17.24
N PHE A 507 1.48 5.71 18.56
CA PHE A 507 0.44 5.22 19.46
C PHE A 507 -0.96 5.74 19.08
N ALA A 508 -1.08 7.04 18.79
CA ALA A 508 -2.34 7.62 18.37
C ALA A 508 -2.80 7.08 17.00
N LEU A 509 -1.88 6.95 16.04
CA LEU A 509 -2.16 6.37 14.72
C LEU A 509 -2.63 4.90 14.83
N PHE A 510 -2.01 4.08 15.69
CA PHE A 510 -2.51 2.73 15.93
C PHE A 510 -3.91 2.72 16.57
N ASN A 511 -4.20 3.63 17.49
CA ASN A 511 -5.55 3.77 18.05
C ASN A 511 -6.57 4.15 16.97
N ILE A 512 -6.23 5.06 16.06
CA ILE A 512 -7.06 5.45 14.92
C ILE A 512 -7.29 4.26 13.98
N MET A 513 -6.25 3.48 13.64
CA MET A 513 -6.41 2.28 12.81
C MET A 513 -7.33 1.24 13.46
N SER A 514 -7.14 0.98 14.75
CA SER A 514 -7.89 -0.02 15.52
C SER A 514 -9.35 0.38 15.75
N LYS A 515 -9.57 1.62 16.22
CA LYS A 515 -10.83 2.07 16.82
C LYS A 515 -11.49 3.24 16.08
N GLY A 516 -11.00 3.68 14.91
CA GLY A 516 -11.34 4.96 14.29
C GLY A 516 -12.79 5.46 14.43
N ASP A 517 -13.78 4.65 14.06
CA ASP A 517 -15.21 4.99 14.15
C ASP A 517 -15.75 5.00 15.59
N ILE A 518 -15.24 4.10 16.43
CA ILE A 518 -15.65 3.92 17.84
C ILE A 518 -14.86 4.77 18.85
N LEU A 519 -13.79 5.48 18.43
CA LEU A 519 -13.05 6.38 19.30
C LEU A 519 -13.94 7.52 19.79
N THR A 520 -14.08 7.63 21.11
CA THR A 520 -14.82 8.72 21.74
C THR A 520 -14.08 10.05 21.62
N SER A 521 -14.80 11.17 21.68
CA SER A 521 -14.17 12.51 21.68
C SER A 521 -13.16 12.66 22.82
N LYS A 522 -13.46 12.11 24.01
CA LYS A 522 -12.56 12.14 25.17
C LYS A 522 -11.27 11.36 24.94
N GLU A 523 -11.34 10.17 24.35
CA GLU A 523 -10.14 9.39 24.00
C GLU A 523 -9.30 10.15 22.97
N LEU A 524 -9.94 10.75 21.97
CA LEU A 524 -9.25 11.54 20.94
C LEU A 524 -8.58 12.78 21.51
N GLU A 525 -9.26 13.54 22.37
CA GLU A 525 -8.71 14.70 23.08
C GLU A 525 -7.51 14.29 23.95
N SER A 526 -7.57 13.14 24.61
CA SER A 526 -6.45 12.62 25.40
C SER A 526 -5.24 12.28 24.53
N LEU A 527 -5.45 11.67 23.35
CA LEU A 527 -4.38 11.39 22.39
C LEU A 527 -3.77 12.69 21.86
N GLN A 528 -4.61 13.66 21.50
CA GLN A 528 -4.19 14.96 21.00
C GLN A 528 -3.38 15.72 22.05
N ALA A 529 -3.87 15.83 23.28
CA ALA A 529 -3.21 16.58 24.35
C ALA A 529 -1.80 16.02 24.65
N ARG A 530 -1.67 14.69 24.76
CA ARG A 530 -0.37 14.05 24.97
C ARG A 530 0.59 14.32 23.82
N PHE A 531 0.11 14.15 22.58
CA PHE A 531 0.91 14.34 21.39
C PHE A 531 1.35 15.80 21.22
N SER A 532 0.44 16.76 21.36
CA SER A 532 0.74 18.19 21.25
C SER A 532 1.80 18.62 22.26
N LEU A 533 1.72 18.17 23.52
CA LEU A 533 2.72 18.46 24.54
C LEU A 533 4.09 17.85 24.16
N ALA A 534 4.13 16.59 23.71
CA ALA A 534 5.37 15.96 23.27
C ALA A 534 6.02 16.69 22.09
N CYS A 535 5.20 17.15 21.12
CA CYS A 535 5.67 17.94 19.99
C CYS A 535 6.17 19.34 20.39
N GLU A 536 5.51 20.00 21.35
CA GLU A 536 5.96 21.30 21.87
C GLU A 536 7.33 21.17 22.54
N ILE A 537 7.52 20.18 23.41
CA ILE A 537 8.80 19.90 24.05
C ILE A 537 9.88 19.58 23.00
N ALA A 538 9.54 18.73 22.01
CA ALA A 538 10.46 18.37 20.95
C ALA A 538 10.90 19.57 20.09
N ARG A 539 10.00 20.51 19.78
CA ARG A 539 10.30 21.73 19.02
C ARG A 539 11.21 22.70 19.77
N ASN A 540 11.07 22.75 21.09
CA ASN A 540 11.92 23.59 21.94
C ASN A 540 13.34 23.02 22.10
N ASN A 541 13.54 21.75 21.75
CA ASN A 541 14.87 21.14 21.64
C ASN A 541 15.44 21.38 20.24
N VAL A 542 16.42 22.30 20.13
CA VAL A 542 17.04 22.84 18.89
C VAL A 542 17.56 21.78 17.89
N VAL A 543 17.66 20.52 18.31
CA VAL A 543 18.27 19.41 17.57
C VAL A 543 17.24 18.48 16.91
N PHE A 544 15.95 18.57 17.26
CA PHE A 544 14.98 17.54 16.88
C PHE A 544 14.10 17.94 15.69
N ARG A 545 14.13 17.13 14.62
CA ARG A 545 13.17 17.22 13.50
C ARG A 545 12.06 16.19 13.69
N LEU A 546 10.81 16.63 13.52
CA LEU A 546 9.64 15.76 13.68
C LEU A 546 9.55 14.73 12.53
N PRO A 547 9.37 13.43 12.85
CA PRO A 547 9.09 12.40 11.85
C PRO A 547 7.79 12.63 11.08
N LYS A 548 7.64 11.97 9.92
CA LYS A 548 6.46 12.08 9.05
C LYS A 548 5.16 11.70 9.76
N GLU A 549 5.22 10.76 10.72
CA GLU A 549 4.10 10.32 11.54
C GLU A 549 3.56 11.47 12.40
N CYS A 550 4.44 12.31 12.93
CA CYS A 550 4.06 13.51 13.68
C CYS A 550 3.36 14.52 12.77
N SER A 551 3.95 14.83 11.60
CA SER A 551 3.35 15.77 10.65
C SER A 551 1.96 15.31 10.18
N ALA A 552 1.81 14.01 9.90
CA ALA A 552 0.54 13.43 9.53
C ALA A 552 -0.51 13.55 10.65
N LEU A 553 -0.11 13.28 11.90
CA LEU A 553 -1.03 13.36 13.03
C LEU A 553 -1.42 14.80 13.38
N GLU A 554 -0.50 15.76 13.26
CA GLU A 554 -0.83 17.19 13.36
C GLU A 554 -1.85 17.61 12.31
N LEU A 555 -1.67 17.15 11.08
CA LEU A 555 -2.61 17.41 9.98
C LEU A 555 -3.98 16.80 10.26
N ILE A 556 -4.02 15.56 10.78
CA ILE A 556 -5.25 14.89 11.20
C ILE A 556 -6.00 15.73 12.25
N PHE A 557 -5.35 16.11 13.35
CA PHE A 557 -6.02 16.86 14.41
C PHE A 557 -6.43 18.27 13.97
N ALA A 558 -5.60 18.96 13.18
CA ALA A 558 -5.91 20.30 12.69
C ALA A 558 -7.15 20.34 11.79
N HIS A 559 -7.32 19.32 10.93
CA HIS A 559 -8.40 19.26 9.97
C HIS A 559 -9.63 18.50 10.46
N MET A 560 -9.55 17.75 11.56
CA MET A 560 -10.65 16.84 11.97
C MET A 560 -12.02 17.53 12.11
N PRO A 561 -12.13 18.72 12.74
CA PRO A 561 -13.43 19.39 12.88
C PRO A 561 -14.06 19.75 11.53
N THR A 562 -13.28 20.30 10.60
CA THR A 562 -13.74 20.69 9.26
C THR A 562 -14.00 19.48 8.36
N ALA A 563 -13.14 18.46 8.47
CA ALA A 563 -13.24 17.21 7.74
C ALA A 563 -14.57 16.51 8.02
N TRP A 564 -14.89 16.33 9.31
CA TRP A 564 -16.09 15.58 9.70
C TRP A 564 -17.38 16.33 9.42
N GLY A 565 -17.38 17.67 9.50
CA GLY A 565 -18.55 18.49 9.17
C GLY A 565 -19.07 18.27 7.74
N ARG A 566 -18.17 18.13 6.76
CA ARG A 566 -18.53 17.89 5.36
C ARG A 566 -18.62 16.40 5.01
N TRP A 567 -17.57 15.66 5.31
CA TRP A 567 -17.39 14.30 4.80
C TRP A 567 -17.94 13.22 5.74
N GLY A 568 -18.13 13.52 7.03
CA GLY A 568 -18.63 12.57 8.03
C GLY A 568 -19.99 11.94 7.66
N PRO A 569 -21.01 12.71 7.26
CA PRO A 569 -22.29 12.15 6.81
C PRO A 569 -22.17 11.28 5.56
N ILE A 570 -21.22 11.57 4.67
CA ILE A 570 -21.00 10.78 3.45
C ILE A 570 -20.33 9.45 3.79
N MET A 571 -19.26 9.49 4.59
CA MET A 571 -18.56 8.31 5.10
C MET A 571 -19.51 7.37 5.84
N SER A 572 -20.35 7.92 6.74
CA SER A 572 -21.30 7.12 7.52
C SER A 572 -22.33 6.41 6.62
N ARG A 573 -22.77 7.02 5.53
CA ARG A 573 -23.68 6.37 4.56
C ARG A 573 -22.98 5.22 3.85
N THR A 574 -21.79 5.45 3.30
CA THR A 574 -21.03 4.41 2.58
C THR A 574 -20.65 3.23 3.48
N ASP A 575 -20.36 3.51 4.75
CA ASP A 575 -20.05 2.50 5.76
C ASP A 575 -21.28 1.65 6.15
N SER A 576 -22.49 2.17 5.94
CA SER A 576 -23.75 1.47 6.23
C SER A 576 -24.21 0.53 5.10
N THR A 577 -23.83 0.82 3.86
CA THR A 577 -24.29 0.09 2.66
C THR A 577 -23.51 -1.20 2.37
N GLU A 578 -22.26 -1.32 2.84
CA GLU A 578 -21.44 -2.53 2.67
C GLU A 578 -20.69 -2.91 3.98
N PRO A 579 -21.29 -3.69 4.89
CA PRO A 579 -20.71 -3.99 6.21
C PRO A 579 -19.56 -5.03 6.19
N ARG A 580 -18.92 -5.25 5.03
CA ARG A 580 -18.13 -6.47 4.78
C ARG A 580 -16.85 -6.57 5.62
N TRP A 581 -16.30 -5.46 6.13
CA TRP A 581 -15.01 -5.41 6.84
C TRP A 581 -15.02 -4.46 8.07
N ARG A 582 -15.98 -4.64 8.98
CA ARG A 582 -16.03 -3.91 10.27
C ARG A 582 -15.18 -4.57 11.35
N PHE A 583 -14.52 -3.77 12.18
CA PHE A 583 -13.79 -4.25 13.37
C PHE A 583 -14.77 -4.89 14.37
N GLY A 584 -14.49 -6.10 14.82
CA GLY A 584 -15.32 -6.83 15.79
C GLY A 584 -16.57 -7.54 15.25
N ASN A 585 -16.84 -7.53 13.93
CA ASN A 585 -18.01 -8.25 13.40
C ASN A 585 -17.74 -9.76 13.27
N ARG A 586 -18.29 -10.55 14.21
CA ARG A 586 -18.22 -12.03 14.25
C ARG A 586 -18.77 -12.71 12.99
N GLU A 587 -19.57 -12.01 12.18
CA GLU A 587 -20.23 -12.55 10.97
C GLU A 587 -19.34 -12.54 9.71
N THR A 588 -18.12 -11.99 9.77
CA THR A 588 -17.12 -12.11 8.68
C THR A 588 -16.44 -13.49 8.60
N ARG A 589 -17.06 -14.54 9.18
CA ARG A 589 -16.87 -15.91 8.72
C ARG A 589 -17.42 -16.02 7.29
N VAL A 590 -16.62 -15.57 6.31
CA VAL A 590 -16.50 -16.33 5.07
C VAL A 590 -16.34 -17.78 5.51
N SER A 591 -17.18 -18.68 5.01
CA SER A 591 -17.23 -20.08 5.41
C SER A 591 -15.87 -20.76 5.18
N VAL A 592 -14.97 -20.64 6.15
CA VAL A 592 -13.79 -21.46 6.32
C VAL A 592 -14.28 -22.73 7.00
N VAL A 593 -14.93 -23.57 6.21
CA VAL A 593 -15.01 -24.99 6.53
C VAL A 593 -13.63 -25.53 6.15
N ASP A 594 -12.91 -26.07 7.12
CA ASP A 594 -11.67 -26.87 6.99
C ASP A 594 -10.29 -26.18 7.04
N LEU A 595 -10.13 -25.07 7.77
CA LEU A 595 -8.80 -24.76 8.34
C LEU A 595 -8.95 -24.42 9.82
N GLU A 596 -8.26 -25.19 10.65
CA GLU A 596 -8.19 -24.98 12.09
C GLU A 596 -7.85 -23.52 12.41
N PRO A 597 -8.42 -22.96 13.50
CA PRO A 597 -8.17 -21.59 13.89
C PRO A 597 -6.68 -21.43 14.20
N VAL A 598 -5.92 -20.81 13.30
CA VAL A 598 -4.67 -20.14 13.68
C VAL A 598 -5.09 -18.85 14.37
N THR A 599 -5.64 -18.99 15.57
CA THR A 599 -5.53 -17.95 16.56
C THR A 599 -4.04 -17.80 16.84
N LEU A 600 -3.49 -16.61 16.65
CA LEU A 600 -2.37 -16.14 17.49
C LEU A 600 -2.90 -15.93 18.92
N ALA A 601 -3.62 -16.93 19.44
CA ALA A 601 -4.16 -16.92 20.79
C ALA A 601 -2.96 -17.01 21.71
N ALA A 602 -2.71 -15.92 22.44
CA ALA A 602 -2.27 -15.94 23.83
C ALA A 602 -1.41 -17.15 24.24
N ASP A 603 -0.33 -17.41 23.49
CA ASP A 603 0.70 -18.32 23.92
C ASP A 603 1.64 -17.52 24.82
N PRO A 604 1.86 -17.94 26.07
CA PRO A 604 2.89 -17.37 26.93
C PRO A 604 4.29 -17.39 26.29
N ASN A 605 4.49 -18.20 25.26
CA ASN A 605 5.65 -18.19 24.38
C ASN A 605 5.30 -17.54 23.04
N ASP A 606 5.61 -16.25 22.96
CA ASP A 606 5.51 -15.33 21.83
C ASP A 606 6.45 -15.74 20.64
N ASP A 607 6.78 -17.02 20.50
CA ASP A 607 7.73 -17.63 19.57
C ASP A 607 7.21 -17.65 18.13
N HIS A 608 5.89 -17.75 17.93
CA HIS A 608 5.31 -17.66 16.59
C HIS A 608 5.48 -16.25 15.99
N PHE A 609 5.43 -15.20 16.81
CA PHE A 609 5.65 -13.83 16.35
C PHE A 609 7.14 -13.59 16.01
N LEU A 610 8.06 -14.10 16.82
CA LEU A 610 9.48 -14.09 16.49
C LEU A 610 9.79 -14.85 15.19
N LEU A 611 9.23 -16.04 15.02
CA LEU A 611 9.41 -16.82 13.80
C LEU A 611 8.87 -16.09 12.57
N TRP A 612 7.77 -15.36 12.72
CA TRP A 612 7.25 -14.51 11.66
C TRP A 612 8.19 -13.33 11.34
N LEU A 613 8.73 -12.64 12.35
CA LEU A 613 9.70 -11.55 12.16
C LEU A 613 11.03 -12.02 11.54
N GLU A 614 11.44 -13.24 11.86
CA GLU A 614 12.61 -13.90 11.29
C GLU A 614 12.41 -14.19 9.81
N ASN A 615 11.24 -14.70 9.45
CA ASN A 615 10.90 -15.11 8.08
C ASN A 615 10.27 -14.00 7.22
N LEU A 616 10.14 -12.78 7.73
CA LEU A 616 9.58 -11.65 6.98
C LEU A 616 10.41 -11.31 5.72
N TYR A 617 11.63 -11.86 5.65
CA TYR A 617 12.59 -11.71 4.58
C TYR A 617 12.08 -12.11 3.17
N MET A 618 11.00 -12.90 3.08
CA MET A 618 10.36 -13.27 1.80
C MET A 618 9.31 -12.26 1.29
N ALA A 619 9.16 -11.11 1.97
CA ALA A 619 8.21 -10.07 1.60
C ALA A 619 8.90 -8.72 1.35
N THR A 620 10.13 -8.71 0.84
CA THR A 620 10.49 -7.61 -0.06
C THR A 620 9.45 -7.62 -1.17
N PRO A 621 8.79 -6.49 -1.46
CA PRO A 621 7.84 -6.40 -2.55
C PRO A 621 8.67 -6.44 -3.83
N ASP A 622 9.07 -7.64 -4.26
CA ASP A 622 9.26 -7.87 -5.68
C ASP A 622 7.92 -7.50 -6.32
N VAL A 623 8.00 -6.38 -7.02
CA VAL A 623 7.01 -5.64 -7.81
C VAL A 623 6.52 -6.50 -8.99
N GLN A 624 6.29 -7.80 -8.78
CA GLN A 624 5.91 -8.73 -9.85
C GLN A 624 4.72 -9.62 -9.53
N ASN A 625 4.11 -9.50 -8.36
CA ASN A 625 2.71 -9.90 -8.20
C ASN A 625 1.92 -8.68 -7.76
N ALA A 626 1.74 -7.77 -8.71
CA ALA A 626 0.48 -7.08 -8.84
C ALA A 626 -0.64 -8.14 -8.95
N GLU A 627 -1.04 -8.74 -7.84
CA GLU A 627 -2.45 -9.11 -7.67
C GLU A 627 -3.15 -7.78 -7.36
N ILE A 628 -3.29 -6.93 -8.37
CA ILE A 628 -3.92 -5.63 -8.32
C ILE A 628 -5.25 -5.77 -9.05
N LEU A 629 -6.33 -5.32 -8.38
CA LEU A 629 -7.67 -5.12 -8.93
C LEU A 629 -8.44 -6.38 -9.38
N GLY A 630 -8.90 -7.12 -8.38
CA GLY A 630 -10.19 -7.81 -8.47
C GLY A 630 -11.01 -7.49 -7.22
N THR A 631 -11.90 -6.50 -7.29
CA THR A 631 -13.00 -6.47 -6.32
C THR A 631 -13.77 -7.79 -6.46
N PRO A 632 -14.39 -8.35 -5.41
CA PRO A 632 -15.25 -9.53 -5.53
C PRO A 632 -16.40 -9.36 -6.54
N ASP A 633 -16.61 -8.14 -7.02
CA ASP A 633 -17.64 -7.76 -7.98
C ASP A 633 -17.19 -7.83 -9.44
N THR A 634 -15.89 -7.98 -9.77
CA THR A 634 -15.51 -8.41 -11.13
C THR A 634 -16.12 -9.79 -11.43
N ALA A 635 -16.17 -10.67 -10.44
CA ALA A 635 -16.86 -11.96 -10.54
C ALA A 635 -18.39 -11.83 -10.73
N ARG A 636 -19.03 -10.72 -10.31
CA ARG A 636 -20.46 -10.46 -10.59
C ARG A 636 -20.68 -9.76 -11.93
N ARG A 637 -19.82 -8.83 -12.35
CA ARG A 637 -19.92 -8.12 -13.65
C ARG A 637 -19.70 -9.06 -14.85
N HIS A 638 -18.93 -10.14 -14.69
CA HIS A 638 -18.68 -11.15 -15.74
C HIS A 638 -19.77 -12.24 -15.84
N GLY A 639 -20.89 -12.10 -15.11
CA GLY A 639 -21.98 -13.08 -15.08
C GLY A 639 -22.74 -13.27 -16.40
N GLU A 640 -22.64 -12.34 -17.35
CA GLU A 640 -23.44 -12.40 -18.59
C GLU A 640 -22.89 -13.37 -19.65
N ALA A 641 -21.57 -13.63 -19.69
CA ALA A 641 -20.95 -14.45 -20.74
C ALA A 641 -20.54 -15.86 -20.28
N GLY A 642 -20.67 -16.20 -18.99
CA GLY A 642 -20.32 -17.51 -18.45
C GLY A 642 -18.84 -17.89 -18.65
N LEU A 643 -17.94 -16.90 -18.62
CA LEU A 643 -16.51 -17.11 -18.86
C LEU A 643 -15.85 -17.95 -17.75
N TYR A 644 -14.94 -18.82 -18.17
CA TYR A 644 -14.12 -19.58 -17.24
C TYR A 644 -12.93 -18.74 -16.78
N HIS A 645 -12.50 -18.93 -15.54
CA HIS A 645 -11.38 -18.22 -14.95
C HIS A 645 -10.15 -19.12 -14.89
N CYS A 646 -8.97 -18.54 -15.09
CA CYS A 646 -7.72 -19.28 -14.92
C CYS A 646 -7.53 -19.67 -13.45
N SER A 647 -7.28 -20.95 -13.19
CA SER A 647 -7.05 -21.46 -11.83
C SER A 647 -5.75 -20.94 -11.18
N ALA A 648 -4.93 -20.16 -11.88
CA ALA A 648 -3.69 -19.58 -11.36
C ALA A 648 -3.79 -18.07 -11.16
N CYS A 649 -4.05 -17.32 -12.23
CA CYS A 649 -4.09 -15.85 -12.21
C CYS A 649 -5.51 -15.28 -12.12
N ASN A 650 -6.53 -16.14 -12.03
CA ASN A 650 -7.94 -15.78 -11.99
C ASN A 650 -8.47 -14.92 -13.15
N SER A 651 -7.69 -14.69 -14.22
CA SER A 651 -8.14 -13.89 -15.36
C SER A 651 -9.25 -14.62 -16.14
N PRO A 652 -10.31 -13.90 -16.58
CA PRO A 652 -11.37 -14.47 -17.41
C PRO A 652 -10.89 -14.68 -18.85
N ASN A 653 -11.13 -15.87 -19.41
CA ASN A 653 -10.77 -16.19 -20.80
C ASN A 653 -11.65 -17.31 -21.37
N ALA A 654 -12.14 -17.14 -22.61
CA ALA A 654 -13.05 -18.09 -23.26
C ALA A 654 -12.33 -19.35 -23.80
N ALA A 655 -11.04 -19.24 -24.07
CA ALA A 655 -10.15 -20.23 -24.69
C ALA A 655 -9.13 -20.85 -23.70
N LEU A 656 -9.47 -20.93 -22.40
CA LEU A 656 -8.59 -21.57 -21.42
C LEU A 656 -8.30 -23.04 -21.73
N LYS A 657 -7.03 -23.42 -21.59
CA LYS A 657 -6.57 -24.81 -21.72
C LYS A 657 -6.93 -25.59 -20.47
N ARG A 658 -7.50 -26.78 -20.63
CA ARG A 658 -7.80 -27.67 -19.50
C ARG A 658 -6.55 -28.42 -19.06
N CYS A 659 -6.43 -28.70 -17.77
CA CYS A 659 -5.42 -29.61 -17.24
C CYS A 659 -5.54 -30.96 -17.94
N SER A 660 -4.45 -31.45 -18.54
CA SER A 660 -4.42 -32.73 -19.25
C SER A 660 -4.79 -33.92 -18.35
N GLY A 661 -4.43 -33.87 -17.06
CA GLY A 661 -4.77 -34.89 -16.07
C GLY A 661 -6.23 -34.87 -15.64
N CYS A 662 -6.63 -33.88 -14.84
CA CYS A 662 -7.96 -33.87 -14.21
C CYS A 662 -9.07 -33.23 -15.06
N GLN A 663 -8.71 -32.46 -16.10
CA GLN A 663 -9.63 -31.67 -16.94
C GLN A 663 -10.53 -30.66 -16.18
N ARG A 664 -10.39 -30.52 -14.85
CA ARG A 664 -11.16 -29.62 -13.99
C ARG A 664 -10.53 -28.23 -13.90
N ALA A 665 -9.23 -28.16 -13.65
CA ALA A 665 -8.50 -26.89 -13.64
C ALA A 665 -8.25 -26.37 -15.07
N ARG A 666 -8.21 -25.04 -15.20
CA ARG A 666 -8.11 -24.34 -16.49
C ARG A 666 -7.05 -23.24 -16.44
N TYR A 667 -6.28 -23.10 -17.51
CA TYR A 667 -5.10 -22.24 -17.53
C TYR A 667 -5.03 -21.39 -18.80
N CYS A 668 -4.62 -20.12 -18.66
CA CYS A 668 -4.34 -19.24 -19.80
C CYS A 668 -3.22 -19.84 -20.68
N ASN A 669 -2.17 -20.35 -20.03
CA ASN A 669 -1.01 -20.93 -20.69
C ASN A 669 -0.24 -21.89 -19.75
N ASN A 670 0.85 -22.47 -20.27
CA ASN A 670 1.70 -23.41 -19.53
C ASN A 670 2.40 -22.74 -18.33
N SER A 671 2.62 -21.42 -18.34
CA SER A 671 3.23 -20.70 -17.21
C SER A 671 2.29 -20.66 -16.01
N CYS A 672 1.03 -20.24 -16.23
CA CYS A 672 -0.03 -20.29 -15.22
C CYS A 672 -0.22 -21.69 -14.65
N GLN A 673 -0.19 -22.72 -15.52
CA GLN A 673 -0.26 -24.11 -15.08
C GLN A 673 0.92 -24.47 -14.17
N LYS A 674 2.16 -24.14 -14.54
CA LYS A 674 3.36 -24.44 -13.73
C LYS A 674 3.33 -23.71 -12.38
N SER A 675 2.88 -22.45 -12.34
CA SER A 675 2.75 -21.68 -11.10
C SER A 675 1.75 -22.32 -10.15
N HIS A 676 0.54 -22.62 -10.62
CA HIS A 676 -0.50 -23.28 -9.82
C HIS A 676 -0.21 -24.77 -9.55
N TRP A 677 0.69 -25.41 -10.31
CA TRP A 677 0.97 -26.84 -10.18
C TRP A 677 1.42 -27.23 -8.77
N LYS A 678 2.16 -26.35 -8.06
CA LYS A 678 2.67 -26.61 -6.71
C LYS A 678 1.54 -26.99 -5.73
N THR A 679 0.40 -26.30 -5.81
CA THR A 679 -0.79 -26.53 -4.99
C THR A 679 -1.77 -27.49 -5.68
N HIS A 680 -1.99 -27.36 -6.98
CA HIS A 680 -2.95 -28.16 -7.72
C HIS A 680 -2.60 -29.66 -7.81
N ARG A 681 -1.31 -30.01 -7.87
CA ARG A 681 -0.86 -31.40 -8.05
C ARG A 681 -1.41 -32.35 -6.98
N GLN A 682 -1.63 -31.86 -5.76
CA GLN A 682 -2.13 -32.65 -4.63
C GLN A 682 -3.61 -33.05 -4.81
N VAL A 683 -4.37 -32.26 -5.58
CA VAL A 683 -5.81 -32.47 -5.84
C VAL A 683 -6.10 -32.88 -7.28
N CYS A 684 -5.07 -32.97 -8.13
CA CYS A 684 -5.19 -33.33 -9.55
C CYS A 684 -5.39 -34.85 -9.71
N LYS A 685 -6.66 -35.29 -9.62
CA LYS A 685 -7.03 -36.68 -9.93
C LYS A 685 -7.14 -36.87 -11.44
N ALA A 686 -6.29 -37.73 -12.01
CA ALA A 686 -6.36 -38.09 -13.43
C ALA A 686 -7.75 -38.65 -13.77
N LYS A 687 -8.23 -38.31 -14.96
CA LYS A 687 -9.57 -38.67 -15.40
C LYS A 687 -9.68 -40.14 -15.80
#